data_AF-A0A1H3PKE1-F1
#
_entry.id   AF-A0A1H3PKE1-F1
#
_cell.length_a   1.000
_cell.length_b   1.000
_cell.length_c   1.000
_cell.angle_alpha   90.00
_cell.angle_beta   90.00
_cell.angle_gamma   90.00
#
_symmetry.space_group_name_H-M   'P 1'
#
loop_
_entity.id
_entity.type
_entity.pdbx_description
1 polymer ?
#
loop_
_entity_poly.entity_id
_entity_poly.type
_entity_poly.pdbx_seq_one_letter_code
_entity_poly.pdbx_strand_id
1 'polypeptide(L)'
;MTLAGAALDPALVAAAYARPVYRDDRHDVRVGDVIAALQGAGMRVFIVGGTPRDWLLGQPANDIDLCVDGAVDAALQRLREAYPAVDGVRMHNERFGVLRWGDEACGGVEINILRSWRDIRNDDMWSTTFVPRADLVEDAQMRDFSVNAFYYDCQSGVLLDPLGCGADDVRTRALRLIAHRRVLDTGYRISFRILQFLSRGYVATEGVRAYLDERADHDIQGMGARIQTWVSNHFPREDAQRAEFRRRLYAHARQPASRAVLDRYFQEGAGLDATAATTPAGFRRVFRAGQRDAEGHVLGGTEVLHLVPHRGRLFASLSYKLNDYRPDDPHNGAQIAVLDRADGDWRLAHGYERVHWRATLDSVTFTRDTQGRGLDAPVALLLAAPSDSRGHVYVDSYDDGSGLWTRTHLGSGSGAASTRSFCVHRDAVTGQERVFAGTAPTGIFSGVYDPDAPGRIRWDAAAELSGYTRRPMSFTECNGQLYASIKPDLYRRIDGPAPRWEKVHTIALPLVVPSSGFRGLTTVPDPAGRGEVLLAALEGDLCRVVRIDPNDGFRETLELDVIDFLAAHWGERPTYAVAAYDDFTPVADPRGGATRLLCGLGATYSTQLDTHPADAWVRDAWYLVRHADEARYTLGRIDDPDASGAADLVAARTFAASPFAPGTLYIGGYDPNARRCRQTAWMFSASIETVLAERTR
;
A
#
# COMPACT_ATOMS: atom_id res chain seq x y z
N MET A 1 16.30 -42.01 9.59
CA MET A 1 16.79 -43.01 10.57
C MET A 1 16.45 -42.50 11.96
N THR A 2 15.98 -43.35 12.88
CA THR A 2 15.73 -42.92 14.27
C THR A 2 17.07 -42.62 14.95
N LEU A 3 17.20 -41.46 15.60
CA LEU A 3 18.38 -41.15 16.41
C LEU A 3 18.30 -41.94 17.73
N ALA A 4 18.49 -43.24 17.66
CA ALA A 4 18.53 -44.13 18.83
C ALA A 4 19.75 -43.79 19.69
N GLY A 5 19.60 -42.85 20.63
CA GLY A 5 20.63 -42.46 21.59
C GLY A 5 20.75 -40.96 21.91
N ALA A 6 20.14 -40.08 21.11
CA ALA A 6 20.11 -38.64 21.41
C ALA A 6 18.87 -38.32 22.27
N ALA A 7 18.92 -38.66 23.56
CA ALA A 7 17.86 -38.29 24.49
C ALA A 7 17.80 -36.76 24.59
N LEU A 8 16.74 -36.16 24.02
CA LEU A 8 16.44 -34.76 24.23
C LEU A 8 16.18 -34.52 25.70
N ASP A 9 16.61 -33.38 26.23
CA ASP A 9 16.28 -32.99 27.61
C ASP A 9 14.75 -32.86 27.73
N PRO A 10 14.09 -33.69 28.56
CA PRO A 10 12.64 -33.64 28.74
C PRO A 10 12.15 -32.26 29.22
N ALA A 11 12.98 -31.49 29.93
CA ALA A 11 12.63 -30.16 30.39
C ALA A 11 12.50 -29.17 29.22
N LEU A 12 13.36 -29.27 28.21
CA LEU A 12 13.31 -28.41 27.02
C LEU A 12 12.06 -28.70 26.18
N VAL A 13 11.72 -29.98 26.04
CA VAL A 13 10.50 -30.41 25.34
C VAL A 13 9.25 -29.95 26.10
N ALA A 14 9.21 -30.16 27.41
CA ALA A 14 8.10 -29.73 28.25
C ALA A 14 7.92 -28.20 28.21
N ALA A 15 9.00 -27.43 28.25
CA ALA A 15 8.96 -25.98 28.14
C ALA A 15 8.37 -25.50 26.79
N ALA A 16 8.70 -26.19 25.69
CA ALA A 16 8.15 -25.87 24.38
C ALA A 16 6.64 -26.16 24.31
N TYR A 17 6.19 -27.30 24.83
CA TYR A 17 4.78 -27.65 24.89
C TYR A 17 3.97 -26.68 25.77
N ALA A 18 4.59 -26.15 26.82
CA ALA A 18 3.97 -25.20 27.74
C ALA A 18 3.92 -23.75 27.20
N ARG A 19 4.57 -23.45 26.08
CA ARG A 19 4.60 -22.10 25.52
C ARG A 19 3.19 -21.67 25.10
N PRO A 20 2.71 -20.50 25.54
CA PRO A 20 1.40 -20.00 25.14
C PRO A 20 1.40 -19.66 23.65
N VAL A 21 0.28 -19.93 22.99
CA VAL A 21 0.03 -19.54 21.59
C VAL A 21 -1.14 -18.58 21.48
N TYR A 22 -2.07 -18.61 22.44
CA TYR A 22 -3.20 -17.69 22.55
C TYR A 22 -3.54 -17.50 24.02
N ARG A 23 -3.76 -16.26 24.46
CA ARG A 23 -4.21 -15.98 25.83
C ARG A 23 -5.19 -14.80 25.88
N ASP A 24 -6.34 -15.00 26.50
CA ASP A 24 -7.31 -13.97 26.87
C ASP A 24 -7.83 -14.20 28.31
N ASP A 25 -8.86 -13.45 28.73
CA ASP A 25 -9.45 -13.58 30.07
C ASP A 25 -10.09 -14.96 30.35
N ARG A 26 -10.34 -15.78 29.32
CA ARG A 26 -11.09 -17.04 29.36
C ARG A 26 -10.32 -18.25 28.83
N HIS A 27 -9.24 -18.04 28.09
CA HIS A 27 -8.50 -19.06 27.38
C HIS A 27 -6.99 -18.88 27.60
N ASP A 28 -6.29 -19.98 27.86
CA ASP A 28 -4.83 -20.08 27.87
C ASP A 28 -4.45 -21.29 27.02
N VAL A 29 -4.35 -21.10 25.70
CA VAL A 29 -4.02 -22.17 24.76
C VAL A 29 -2.52 -22.22 24.57
N ARG A 30 -1.94 -23.41 24.69
CA ARG A 30 -0.50 -23.67 24.57
C ARG A 30 -0.20 -24.52 23.35
N VAL A 31 1.08 -24.59 22.97
CA VAL A 31 1.55 -25.44 21.86
C VAL A 31 1.09 -26.89 22.02
N GLY A 32 1.19 -27.44 23.23
CA GLY A 32 0.75 -28.81 23.52
C GLY A 32 -0.74 -29.04 23.26
N ASP A 33 -1.58 -28.03 23.50
CA ASP A 33 -3.03 -28.13 23.28
C ASP A 33 -3.38 -28.11 21.79
N VAL A 34 -2.67 -27.28 21.01
CA VAL A 34 -2.77 -27.27 19.54
C VAL A 34 -2.36 -28.62 18.97
N ILE A 35 -1.21 -29.17 19.41
CA ILE A 35 -0.73 -30.49 19.00
C ILE A 35 -1.79 -31.56 19.30
N ALA A 36 -2.33 -31.57 20.52
CA ALA A 36 -3.37 -32.52 20.92
C ALA A 36 -4.65 -32.40 20.09
N ALA A 37 -5.08 -31.18 19.77
CA ALA A 37 -6.24 -30.93 18.92
C ALA A 37 -6.04 -31.53 17.51
N LEU A 38 -4.88 -31.28 16.89
CA LEU A 38 -4.54 -31.76 15.56
C LEU A 38 -4.37 -33.29 15.53
N GLN A 39 -3.69 -33.88 16.52
CA GLN A 39 -3.58 -35.34 16.66
C GLN A 39 -4.95 -36.00 16.87
N GLY A 40 -5.86 -35.34 17.59
CA GLY A 40 -7.24 -35.78 17.74
C GLY A 40 -8.05 -35.83 16.44
N ALA A 41 -7.61 -35.12 15.39
CA ALA A 41 -8.15 -35.24 14.03
C ALA A 41 -7.47 -36.33 13.18
N GLY A 42 -6.56 -37.11 13.77
CA GLY A 42 -5.81 -38.16 13.08
C GLY A 42 -4.60 -37.67 12.28
N MET A 43 -4.18 -36.40 12.44
CA MET A 43 -2.98 -35.88 11.79
C MET A 43 -1.71 -36.30 12.52
N ARG A 44 -0.65 -36.61 11.79
CA ARG A 44 0.70 -36.67 12.35
C ARG A 44 1.23 -35.24 12.48
N VAL A 45 1.76 -34.91 13.64
CA VAL A 45 2.26 -33.57 13.97
C VAL A 45 3.73 -33.67 14.37
N PHE A 46 4.55 -32.85 13.75
CA PHE A 46 5.98 -32.78 14.00
C PHE A 46 6.39 -31.37 14.44
N ILE A 47 7.27 -31.26 15.42
CA ILE A 47 8.02 -30.01 15.66
C ILE A 47 9.26 -30.04 14.76
N VAL A 48 9.45 -28.99 13.96
CA VAL A 48 10.47 -28.96 12.89
C VAL A 48 11.37 -27.72 12.96
N GLY A 49 12.36 -27.65 12.06
CA GLY A 49 13.16 -26.45 11.87
C GLY A 49 14.27 -26.26 12.91
N GLY A 50 14.38 -25.05 13.46
CA GLY A 50 15.45 -24.69 14.41
C GLY A 50 15.29 -25.29 15.80
N THR A 51 14.04 -25.53 16.25
CA THR A 51 13.77 -26.04 17.60
C THR A 51 14.47 -27.37 17.90
N PRO A 52 14.31 -28.43 17.08
CA PRO A 52 14.95 -29.70 17.40
C PRO A 52 16.49 -29.64 17.34
N ARG A 53 17.05 -28.76 16.50
CA ARG A 53 18.50 -28.49 16.46
C ARG A 53 18.97 -27.88 17.78
N ASP A 54 18.25 -26.89 18.29
CA ASP A 54 18.61 -26.19 19.52
C ASP A 54 18.50 -27.14 20.72
N TRP A 55 17.50 -28.03 20.75
CA TRP A 55 17.39 -29.10 21.75
C TRP A 55 18.57 -30.08 21.72
N LEU A 56 19.04 -30.48 20.53
CA LEU A 56 20.24 -31.32 20.40
C LEU A 56 21.51 -30.62 20.94
N LEU A 57 21.51 -29.30 20.98
CA LEU A 57 22.59 -28.48 21.56
C LEU A 57 22.36 -28.16 23.05
N GLY A 58 21.28 -28.67 23.66
CA GLY A 58 20.91 -28.37 25.05
C GLY A 58 20.41 -26.94 25.26
N GLN A 59 19.89 -26.30 24.21
CA GLN A 59 19.43 -24.90 24.23
C GLN A 59 17.89 -24.81 24.18
N PRO A 60 17.29 -23.79 24.81
CA PRO A 60 15.87 -23.53 24.71
C PRO A 60 15.47 -23.14 23.28
N ALA A 61 14.24 -23.51 22.89
CA ALA A 61 13.66 -23.17 21.61
C ALA A 61 13.35 -21.66 21.51
N ASN A 62 13.82 -21.01 20.44
CA ASN A 62 13.50 -19.61 20.17
C ASN A 62 12.11 -19.43 19.53
N ASP A 63 11.77 -20.25 18.54
CA ASP A 63 10.48 -20.26 17.84
C ASP A 63 10.03 -21.70 17.57
N ILE A 64 8.73 -21.97 17.61
CA ILE A 64 8.18 -23.33 17.47
C ILE A 64 7.33 -23.41 16.20
N ASP A 65 7.81 -24.20 15.25
CA ASP A 65 7.11 -24.48 14.00
C ASP A 65 6.60 -25.93 14.01
N LEU A 66 5.34 -26.10 13.62
CA LEU A 66 4.69 -27.39 13.45
C LEU A 66 4.63 -27.76 11.98
N CYS A 67 4.72 -29.07 11.71
CA CYS A 67 4.49 -29.64 10.40
C CYS A 67 3.50 -30.80 10.50
N VAL A 68 2.55 -30.88 9.56
CA VAL A 68 1.47 -31.88 9.56
C VAL A 68 1.36 -32.59 8.22
N ASP A 69 0.86 -33.82 8.23
CA ASP A 69 0.59 -34.61 7.01
C ASP A 69 -0.82 -34.41 6.42
N GLY A 70 -1.62 -33.53 7.04
CA GLY A 70 -2.95 -33.12 6.58
C GLY A 70 -2.98 -31.74 5.94
N ALA A 71 -4.09 -31.38 5.29
CA ALA A 71 -4.30 -30.05 4.75
C ALA A 71 -4.44 -29.00 5.88
N VAL A 72 -3.93 -27.78 5.64
CA VAL A 72 -4.08 -26.67 6.59
C VAL A 72 -5.53 -26.27 6.83
N ASP A 73 -6.42 -26.48 5.84
CA ASP A 73 -7.87 -26.31 6.02
C ASP A 73 -8.45 -27.24 7.08
N ALA A 74 -8.05 -28.52 7.03
CA ALA A 74 -8.49 -29.51 8.00
C ALA A 74 -7.92 -29.20 9.39
N ALA A 75 -6.68 -28.70 9.46
CA ALA A 75 -6.06 -28.25 10.70
C ALA A 75 -6.82 -27.04 11.28
N LEU A 76 -7.14 -26.07 10.44
CA LEU A 76 -7.91 -24.89 10.81
C LEU A 76 -9.32 -25.25 11.27
N GLN A 77 -10.02 -26.10 10.53
CA GLN A 77 -11.34 -26.60 10.92
C GLN A 77 -11.28 -27.25 12.30
N ARG A 78 -10.30 -28.12 12.53
CA ARG A 78 -10.13 -28.79 13.82
C ARG A 78 -9.87 -27.82 14.97
N LEU A 79 -9.07 -26.77 14.74
CA LEU A 79 -8.79 -25.73 15.73
C LEU A 79 -10.04 -24.88 16.03
N ARG A 80 -10.86 -24.58 15.02
CA ARG A 80 -12.15 -23.91 15.21
C ARG A 80 -13.13 -24.76 16.02
N GLU A 81 -13.15 -26.07 15.81
CA GLU A 81 -13.97 -26.99 16.59
C GLU A 81 -13.48 -27.12 18.04
N ALA A 82 -12.15 -27.14 18.25
CA ALA A 82 -11.56 -27.18 19.59
C ALA A 82 -11.76 -25.87 20.36
N TYR A 83 -11.70 -24.73 19.67
CA TYR A 83 -11.72 -23.39 20.25
C TYR A 83 -12.70 -22.46 19.51
N PRO A 84 -14.02 -22.72 19.57
CA PRO A 84 -15.01 -22.00 18.77
C PRO A 84 -15.16 -20.51 19.14
N ALA A 85 -14.71 -20.12 20.34
CA ALA A 85 -14.72 -18.75 20.82
C ALA A 85 -13.41 -17.98 20.56
N VAL A 86 -12.41 -18.64 19.97
CA VAL A 86 -11.08 -18.07 19.73
C VAL A 86 -10.93 -17.69 18.26
N ASP A 87 -10.79 -16.39 17.99
CA ASP A 87 -10.35 -15.92 16.67
C ASP A 87 -8.82 -15.93 16.60
N GLY A 88 -8.26 -17.11 16.35
CA GLY A 88 -6.82 -17.34 16.32
C GLY A 88 -6.18 -17.28 14.94
N VAL A 89 -6.92 -17.01 13.86
CA VAL A 89 -6.35 -17.11 12.50
C VAL A 89 -5.55 -15.86 12.16
N ARG A 90 -4.22 -15.97 12.18
CA ARG A 90 -3.32 -14.86 11.80
C ARG A 90 -2.88 -14.90 10.35
N MET A 91 -2.73 -16.10 9.80
CA MET A 91 -2.39 -16.31 8.39
C MET A 91 -2.99 -17.63 7.94
N HIS A 92 -3.63 -17.66 6.79
CA HIS A 92 -4.11 -18.89 6.19
C HIS A 92 -3.81 -18.87 4.69
N ASN A 93 -2.97 -19.81 4.25
CA ASN A 93 -2.57 -19.93 2.87
C ASN A 93 -2.61 -21.40 2.44
N GLU A 94 -3.76 -21.79 1.88
CA GLU A 94 -4.02 -23.14 1.38
C GLU A 94 -3.03 -23.53 0.28
N ARG A 95 -2.71 -22.59 -0.61
CA ARG A 95 -1.81 -22.83 -1.75
C ARG A 95 -0.41 -23.24 -1.31
N PHE A 96 0.17 -22.52 -0.36
CA PHE A 96 1.49 -22.86 0.18
C PHE A 96 1.41 -23.90 1.30
N GLY A 97 0.21 -24.25 1.77
CA GLY A 97 0.03 -25.13 2.91
C GLY A 97 0.66 -24.55 4.18
N VAL A 98 0.31 -23.30 4.51
CA VAL A 98 0.76 -22.58 5.70
C VAL A 98 -0.44 -22.04 6.47
N LEU A 99 -0.46 -22.26 7.78
CA LEU A 99 -1.41 -21.68 8.73
C LEU A 99 -0.65 -21.10 9.91
N ARG A 100 -0.90 -19.85 10.27
CA ARG A 100 -0.44 -19.28 11.55
C ARG A 100 -1.64 -19.08 12.45
N TRP A 101 -1.62 -19.75 13.61
CA TRP A 101 -2.73 -19.75 14.55
C TRP A 101 -2.29 -19.28 15.94
N GLY A 102 -3.12 -18.49 16.62
CA GLY A 102 -2.84 -17.89 17.92
C GLY A 102 -2.99 -16.37 17.92
N ASP A 103 -2.51 -15.71 18.97
CA ASP A 103 -2.54 -14.25 19.09
C ASP A 103 -1.15 -13.61 18.87
N GLU A 104 -1.13 -12.29 18.81
CA GLU A 104 0.11 -11.55 18.60
C GLU A 104 0.99 -11.47 19.85
N ALA A 105 0.39 -11.31 21.03
CA ALA A 105 1.16 -11.13 22.25
C ALA A 105 1.94 -12.40 22.62
N CYS A 106 1.41 -13.59 22.30
CA CYS A 106 2.11 -14.86 22.51
C CYS A 106 2.96 -15.30 21.30
N GLY A 107 2.88 -14.59 20.17
CA GLY A 107 3.59 -14.92 18.92
C GLY A 107 2.90 -15.96 18.03
N GLY A 108 1.94 -16.72 18.56
CA GLY A 108 1.22 -17.80 17.88
C GLY A 108 2.10 -19.01 17.54
N VAL A 109 1.57 -19.90 16.69
CA VAL A 109 2.27 -21.08 16.16
C VAL A 109 2.09 -21.17 14.64
N GLU A 110 3.16 -21.47 13.92
CA GLU A 110 3.12 -21.74 12.49
C GLU A 110 2.92 -23.25 12.25
N ILE A 111 1.99 -23.61 11.38
CA ILE A 111 1.61 -24.96 11.00
C ILE A 111 1.79 -25.07 9.49
N ASN A 112 2.76 -25.87 9.08
CA ASN A 112 3.05 -26.14 7.68
C ASN A 112 2.59 -27.55 7.30
N ILE A 113 2.16 -27.78 6.07
CA ILE A 113 2.03 -29.15 5.55
C ILE A 113 3.42 -29.73 5.25
N LEU A 114 3.55 -31.05 5.30
CA LEU A 114 4.65 -31.77 4.66
C LEU A 114 4.53 -31.59 3.14
N ARG A 115 5.58 -31.06 2.50
CA ARG A 115 5.62 -30.72 1.07
C ARG A 115 6.53 -31.64 0.28
N SER A 116 6.44 -31.55 -1.04
CA SER A 116 7.36 -32.21 -1.95
C SER A 116 7.85 -31.24 -3.02
N TRP A 117 9.13 -31.31 -3.36
CA TRP A 117 9.73 -30.55 -4.47
C TRP A 117 9.13 -30.95 -5.82
N ARG A 118 8.44 -32.09 -5.89
CA ARG A 118 7.73 -32.57 -7.07
C ARG A 118 6.53 -31.69 -7.42
N ASP A 119 5.98 -30.98 -6.43
CA ASP A 119 4.85 -30.08 -6.64
C ASP A 119 5.28 -28.82 -7.40
N ILE A 120 6.57 -28.46 -7.38
CA ILE A 120 7.09 -27.26 -8.04
C ILE A 120 6.79 -27.30 -9.54
N ARG A 121 6.01 -26.30 -10.00
CA ARG A 121 5.65 -26.09 -11.41
C ARG A 121 6.34 -24.84 -11.94
N ASN A 122 6.65 -24.84 -13.24
CA ASN A 122 7.26 -23.72 -13.96
C ASN A 122 8.57 -23.20 -13.37
N ASP A 123 9.29 -24.05 -12.63
CA ASP A 123 10.49 -23.67 -11.86
C ASP A 123 10.26 -22.46 -10.93
N ASP A 124 9.02 -22.30 -10.47
CA ASP A 124 8.57 -21.20 -9.63
C ASP A 124 7.74 -21.73 -8.46
N MET A 125 8.25 -21.53 -7.24
CA MET A 125 7.52 -21.87 -6.02
C MET A 125 6.29 -20.99 -5.83
N TRP A 126 6.28 -19.74 -6.30
CA TRP A 126 5.17 -18.80 -6.13
C TRP A 126 4.01 -19.15 -7.06
N SER A 127 4.34 -19.85 -8.14
CA SER A 127 3.56 -20.70 -9.04
C SER A 127 2.72 -21.80 -8.41
N THR A 128 3.25 -22.36 -7.33
CA THR A 128 2.99 -23.76 -6.98
C THR A 128 1.91 -23.87 -5.92
N THR A 129 0.96 -24.77 -6.13
CA THR A 129 0.04 -25.23 -5.09
C THR A 129 0.60 -26.53 -4.53
N PHE A 130 1.03 -26.50 -3.27
CA PHE A 130 1.54 -27.69 -2.59
C PHE A 130 0.39 -28.54 -2.06
N VAL A 131 0.57 -29.86 -2.09
CA VAL A 131 -0.41 -30.79 -1.54
C VAL A 131 0.19 -31.53 -0.35
N PRO A 132 -0.60 -31.89 0.67
CA PRO A 132 -0.08 -32.60 1.84
C PRO A 132 0.59 -33.92 1.45
N ARG A 133 1.77 -34.17 2.04
CA ARG A 133 2.56 -35.38 1.83
C ARG A 133 2.72 -36.16 3.13
N ALA A 134 3.17 -37.40 3.01
CA ALA A 134 3.44 -38.27 4.15
C ALA A 134 4.94 -38.59 4.33
N ASP A 135 5.75 -38.36 3.30
CA ASP A 135 7.17 -38.72 3.28
C ASP A 135 8.04 -37.57 3.82
N LEU A 136 8.71 -37.84 4.94
CA LEU A 136 9.61 -36.89 5.59
C LEU A 136 10.89 -36.64 4.78
N VAL A 137 11.31 -37.56 3.92
CA VAL A 137 12.48 -37.37 3.06
C VAL A 137 12.18 -36.33 1.98
N GLU A 138 10.97 -36.37 1.39
CA GLU A 138 10.56 -35.37 0.39
C GLU A 138 10.44 -33.97 1.01
N ASP A 139 9.88 -33.84 2.22
CA ASP A 139 9.81 -32.56 2.93
C ASP A 139 11.19 -32.10 3.40
N ALA A 140 12.07 -33.00 3.85
CA ALA A 140 13.43 -32.64 4.23
C ALA A 140 14.19 -32.04 3.06
N GLN A 141 13.97 -32.55 1.84
CA GLN A 141 14.52 -32.01 0.60
C GLN A 141 13.90 -30.67 0.15
N MET A 142 12.85 -30.18 0.83
CA MET A 142 12.35 -28.81 0.66
C MET A 142 13.07 -27.81 1.57
N ARG A 143 13.87 -28.28 2.53
CA ARG A 143 14.60 -27.44 3.50
C ARG A 143 16.02 -27.19 3.02
N ASP A 144 16.60 -26.06 3.41
CA ASP A 144 17.91 -25.66 2.91
C ASP A 144 19.04 -26.57 3.43
N PHE A 145 19.09 -26.81 4.75
CA PHE A 145 20.24 -27.41 5.43
C PHE A 145 19.88 -28.61 6.29
N SER A 146 20.78 -29.60 6.34
CA SER A 146 20.67 -30.82 7.18
C SER A 146 20.40 -30.49 8.65
N VAL A 147 21.10 -29.49 9.18
CA VAL A 147 20.98 -29.04 10.57
C VAL A 147 19.62 -28.44 10.95
N ASN A 148 18.73 -28.20 9.98
CA ASN A 148 17.36 -27.71 10.20
C ASN A 148 16.29 -28.70 9.67
N ALA A 149 16.67 -29.92 9.32
CA ALA A 149 15.81 -30.93 8.71
C ALA A 149 15.50 -32.10 9.65
N PHE A 150 15.26 -31.77 10.91
CA PHE A 150 14.83 -32.70 11.94
C PHE A 150 13.32 -32.61 12.17
N TYR A 151 12.74 -33.73 12.59
CA TYR A 151 11.32 -33.86 12.87
C TYR A 151 11.16 -34.53 14.22
N TYR A 152 10.73 -33.78 15.22
CA TYR A 152 10.32 -34.36 16.49
C TYR A 152 8.87 -34.81 16.36
N ASP A 153 8.64 -36.13 16.33
CA ASP A 153 7.31 -36.71 16.26
C ASP A 153 6.59 -36.55 17.60
N CYS A 154 5.57 -35.70 17.61
CA CYS A 154 4.81 -35.38 18.81
C CYS A 154 3.98 -36.55 19.34
N GLN A 155 3.79 -37.62 18.56
CA GLN A 155 3.06 -38.82 18.97
C GLN A 155 3.98 -39.81 19.68
N SER A 156 5.12 -40.13 19.07
CA SER A 156 6.07 -41.10 19.63
C SER A 156 7.08 -40.49 20.61
N GLY A 157 7.24 -39.16 20.61
CA GLY A 157 8.26 -38.45 21.38
C GLY A 157 9.67 -38.68 20.84
N VAL A 158 9.80 -39.09 19.58
CA VAL A 158 11.06 -39.47 18.96
C VAL A 158 11.53 -38.40 18.00
N LEU A 159 12.83 -38.07 18.08
CA LEU A 159 13.50 -37.21 17.11
C LEU A 159 13.96 -38.00 15.89
N LEU A 160 13.53 -37.55 14.71
CA LEU A 160 13.82 -38.16 13.42
C LEU A 160 14.78 -37.30 12.62
N ASP A 161 15.80 -37.94 12.04
CA ASP A 161 16.67 -37.38 11.00
C ASP A 161 16.44 -38.21 9.72
N PRO A 162 15.53 -37.76 8.83
CA PRO A 162 15.17 -38.52 7.62
C PRO A 162 16.36 -38.78 6.70
N LEU A 163 17.29 -37.83 6.61
CA LEU A 163 18.45 -37.89 5.72
C LEU A 163 19.69 -38.51 6.38
N GLY A 164 19.68 -38.68 7.71
CA GLY A 164 20.71 -39.38 8.49
C GLY A 164 22.05 -38.66 8.59
N CYS A 165 22.13 -37.40 8.16
CA CYS A 165 23.36 -36.59 8.18
C CYS A 165 23.27 -35.37 9.10
N GLY A 166 22.07 -35.00 9.57
CA GLY A 166 21.85 -33.80 10.36
C GLY A 166 22.55 -33.86 11.70
N ALA A 167 22.47 -34.99 12.41
CA ALA A 167 23.04 -35.10 13.76
C ALA A 167 24.56 -34.90 13.79
N ASP A 168 25.27 -35.53 12.84
CA ASP A 168 26.72 -35.34 12.69
C ASP A 168 27.08 -33.92 12.24
N ASP A 169 26.29 -33.33 11.35
CA ASP A 169 26.49 -31.96 10.88
C ASP A 169 26.26 -30.94 12.03
N VAL A 170 25.31 -31.17 12.94
CA VAL A 170 25.13 -30.36 14.17
C VAL A 170 26.35 -30.47 15.08
N ARG A 171 26.81 -31.71 15.36
CA ARG A 171 27.96 -31.98 16.24
C ARG A 171 29.26 -31.35 15.73
N THR A 172 29.48 -31.41 14.42
CA THR A 172 30.70 -30.89 13.76
C THR A 172 30.56 -29.45 13.28
N ARG A 173 29.38 -28.84 13.46
CA ARG A 173 29.00 -27.55 12.87
C ARG A 173 29.22 -27.50 11.35
N ALA A 174 29.06 -28.62 10.66
CA ALA A 174 29.09 -28.65 9.21
C ALA A 174 27.78 -28.09 8.63
N LEU A 175 27.89 -27.23 7.62
CA LEU A 175 26.75 -26.74 6.85
C LEU A 175 26.66 -27.52 5.54
N ARG A 176 25.62 -28.34 5.41
CA ARG A 176 25.34 -29.15 4.24
C ARG A 176 24.02 -28.71 3.60
N LEU A 177 24.07 -28.45 2.30
CA LEU A 177 22.89 -28.19 1.49
C LEU A 177 22.20 -29.52 1.17
N ILE A 178 20.92 -29.64 1.48
CA ILE A 178 20.12 -30.86 1.26
C ILE A 178 18.91 -30.63 0.35
N ALA A 179 18.59 -29.36 0.09
CA ALA A 179 17.46 -28.98 -0.74
C ALA A 179 17.62 -29.59 -2.15
N HIS A 180 16.51 -30.11 -2.68
CA HIS A 180 16.48 -30.58 -4.05
C HIS A 180 16.79 -29.45 -5.03
N ARG A 181 17.42 -29.76 -6.17
CA ARG A 181 17.87 -28.74 -7.13
C ARG A 181 16.75 -27.79 -7.59
N ARG A 182 15.55 -28.32 -7.83
CA ARG A 182 14.35 -27.52 -8.14
C ARG A 182 14.04 -26.46 -7.09
N VAL A 183 14.22 -26.76 -5.81
CA VAL A 183 14.00 -25.79 -4.72
C VAL A 183 15.08 -24.71 -4.80
N LEU A 184 16.33 -25.11 -4.97
CA LEU A 184 17.48 -24.20 -5.07
C LEU A 184 17.41 -23.24 -6.26
N ASP A 185 16.81 -23.67 -7.37
CA ASP A 185 16.71 -22.87 -8.59
C ASP A 185 15.58 -21.82 -8.51
N THR A 186 14.57 -22.02 -7.65
CA THR A 186 13.37 -21.15 -7.54
C THR A 186 13.56 -19.85 -6.75
N GLY A 187 14.76 -19.57 -6.20
CA GLY A 187 14.97 -18.41 -5.35
C GLY A 187 16.41 -17.91 -5.26
N TYR A 188 16.58 -16.77 -4.58
CA TYR A 188 17.83 -16.01 -4.48
C TYR A 188 18.39 -15.92 -3.04
N ARG A 189 17.72 -16.58 -2.08
CA ARG A 189 17.98 -16.40 -0.63
C ARG A 189 19.01 -17.38 -0.07
N ILE A 190 19.32 -18.45 -0.79
CA ILE A 190 20.13 -19.57 -0.27
C ILE A 190 21.57 -19.11 0.01
N SER A 191 22.20 -18.34 -0.89
CA SER A 191 23.54 -17.81 -0.63
C SER A 191 23.58 -16.93 0.64
N PHE A 192 22.55 -16.12 0.87
CA PHE A 192 22.44 -15.29 2.07
C PHE A 192 22.29 -16.13 3.35
N ARG A 193 21.47 -17.18 3.30
CA ARG A 193 21.33 -18.14 4.41
C ARG A 193 22.63 -18.86 4.69
N ILE A 194 23.34 -19.32 3.66
CA ILE A 194 24.64 -19.96 3.80
C ILE A 194 25.59 -19.00 4.54
N LEU A 195 25.76 -17.79 4.03
CA LEU A 195 26.69 -16.82 4.59
C LEU A 195 26.30 -16.39 6.01
N GLN A 196 25.00 -16.37 6.34
CA GLN A 196 24.52 -16.16 7.71
C GLN A 196 24.98 -17.29 8.65
N PHE A 197 24.79 -18.55 8.29
CA PHE A 197 25.24 -19.68 9.11
C PHE A 197 26.77 -19.72 9.23
N LEU A 198 27.50 -19.42 8.15
CA LEU A 198 28.97 -19.33 8.21
C LEU A 198 29.45 -18.21 9.15
N SER A 199 28.72 -17.09 9.20
CA SER A 199 29.02 -15.98 10.12
C SER A 199 28.73 -16.33 11.59
N ARG A 200 27.94 -17.40 11.84
CA ARG A 200 27.70 -17.98 13.16
C ARG A 200 28.66 -19.12 13.53
N GLY A 201 29.68 -19.36 12.70
CA GLY A 201 30.75 -20.32 12.97
C GLY A 201 30.51 -21.74 12.43
N TYR A 202 29.56 -21.92 11.50
CA TYR A 202 29.45 -23.17 10.75
C TYR A 202 30.52 -23.27 9.67
N VAL A 203 30.86 -24.51 9.29
CA VAL A 203 31.87 -24.82 8.28
C VAL A 203 31.19 -25.33 7.01
N ALA A 204 31.44 -24.67 5.87
CA ALA A 204 30.88 -25.08 4.59
C ALA A 204 31.41 -26.45 4.16
N THR A 205 30.50 -27.36 3.79
CA THR A 205 30.82 -28.58 3.03
C THR A 205 31.13 -28.25 1.57
N GLU A 206 31.63 -29.23 0.81
CA GLU A 206 31.98 -29.03 -0.60
C GLU A 206 30.78 -28.61 -1.46
N GLY A 207 29.60 -29.21 -1.24
CA GLY A 207 28.38 -28.82 -1.95
C GLY A 207 27.94 -27.37 -1.67
N VAL A 208 28.18 -26.87 -0.46
CA VAL A 208 27.90 -25.46 -0.11
C VAL A 208 28.87 -24.52 -0.81
N ARG A 209 30.16 -24.88 -0.89
CA ARG A 209 31.16 -24.08 -1.63
C ARG A 209 30.85 -24.05 -3.12
N ALA A 210 30.59 -25.21 -3.71
CA ALA A 210 30.18 -25.32 -5.11
C ALA A 210 28.93 -24.48 -5.41
N TYR A 211 27.94 -24.49 -4.51
CA TYR A 211 26.74 -23.65 -4.67
C TYR A 211 27.07 -22.15 -4.63
N LEU A 212 27.86 -21.69 -3.66
CA LEU A 212 28.26 -20.28 -3.60
C LEU A 212 29.08 -19.88 -4.85
N ASP A 213 29.97 -20.77 -5.31
CA ASP A 213 30.77 -20.57 -6.51
C ASP A 213 29.94 -20.57 -7.80
N GLU A 214 28.77 -21.20 -7.81
CA GLU A 214 27.86 -21.20 -8.96
C GLU A 214 26.86 -20.02 -8.89
N ARG A 215 26.30 -19.74 -7.71
CA ARG A 215 25.05 -19.00 -7.56
C ARG A 215 25.16 -17.70 -6.77
N ALA A 216 26.24 -17.42 -6.04
CA ALA A 216 26.29 -16.25 -5.17
C ALA A 216 26.07 -14.92 -5.91
N ASP A 217 26.66 -14.73 -7.09
CA ASP A 217 26.46 -13.52 -7.89
C ASP A 217 25.00 -13.38 -8.37
N HIS A 218 24.39 -14.47 -8.84
CA HIS A 218 22.97 -14.51 -9.22
C HIS A 218 22.07 -14.17 -8.04
N ASP A 219 22.35 -14.75 -6.87
CA ASP A 219 21.59 -14.53 -5.65
C ASP A 219 21.74 -13.11 -5.14
N ILE A 220 22.94 -12.52 -5.17
CA ILE A 220 23.20 -11.12 -4.78
C ILE A 220 22.42 -10.17 -5.70
N GLN A 221 22.53 -10.36 -7.01
CA GLN A 221 21.84 -9.52 -7.99
C GLN A 221 20.32 -9.67 -7.87
N GLY A 222 19.83 -10.90 -7.74
CA GLY A 222 18.41 -11.20 -7.58
C GLY A 222 17.86 -10.71 -6.24
N MET A 223 18.64 -10.73 -5.15
CA MET A 223 18.22 -10.16 -3.88
C MET A 223 18.09 -8.63 -3.96
N GLY A 224 19.01 -7.94 -4.63
CA GLY A 224 18.90 -6.50 -4.89
C GLY A 224 18.66 -5.69 -3.60
N ALA A 225 17.62 -4.86 -3.58
CA ALA A 225 17.25 -4.07 -2.39
C ALA A 225 16.84 -4.93 -1.17
N ARG A 226 16.40 -6.19 -1.38
CA ARG A 226 16.00 -7.11 -0.28
C ARG A 226 17.16 -7.49 0.63
N ILE A 227 18.40 -7.22 0.22
CA ILE A 227 19.59 -7.35 1.08
C ILE A 227 19.41 -6.51 2.35
N GLN A 228 18.79 -5.33 2.25
CA GLN A 228 18.54 -4.46 3.39
C GLN A 228 17.66 -5.09 4.45
N THR A 229 16.48 -5.57 4.04
CA THR A 229 15.55 -6.25 4.95
C THR A 229 16.15 -7.53 5.50
N TRP A 230 16.87 -8.31 4.67
CA TRP A 230 17.55 -9.51 5.13
C TRP A 230 18.54 -9.21 6.25
N VAL A 231 19.40 -8.20 6.04
CA VAL A 231 20.41 -7.82 7.01
C VAL A 231 19.78 -7.24 8.27
N SER A 232 18.77 -6.38 8.17
CA SER A 232 18.08 -5.83 9.34
C SER A 232 17.37 -6.90 10.18
N ASN A 233 16.73 -7.88 9.54
CA ASN A 233 16.00 -8.93 10.26
C ASN A 233 16.93 -9.94 10.95
N HIS A 234 18.08 -10.25 10.35
CA HIS A 234 18.98 -11.28 10.87
C HIS A 234 20.19 -10.73 11.63
N PHE A 235 20.51 -9.45 11.43
CA PHE A 235 21.60 -8.70 12.04
C PHE A 235 21.14 -7.28 12.44
N PRO A 236 20.20 -7.15 13.39
CA PRO A 236 19.56 -5.88 13.73
C PRO A 236 20.52 -4.88 14.42
N ARG A 237 21.67 -5.35 14.91
CA ARG A 237 22.72 -4.52 15.52
C ARG A 237 23.97 -4.58 14.67
N GLU A 238 24.72 -3.48 14.68
CA GLU A 238 26.04 -3.45 14.06
C GLU A 238 27.05 -4.07 15.01
N ASP A 239 27.40 -5.33 14.73
CA ASP A 239 28.30 -6.14 15.54
C ASP A 239 29.27 -6.95 14.68
N ALA A 240 30.15 -7.71 15.33
CA ALA A 240 31.16 -8.52 14.65
C ALA A 240 30.55 -9.55 13.69
N GLN A 241 29.34 -10.05 13.96
CA GLN A 241 28.67 -11.01 13.08
C GLN A 241 28.14 -10.33 11.82
N ARG A 242 27.56 -9.13 11.93
CA ARG A 242 27.13 -8.34 10.76
C ARG A 242 28.31 -7.95 9.87
N ALA A 243 29.43 -7.54 10.49
CA ALA A 243 30.66 -7.21 9.78
C ALA A 243 31.23 -8.42 9.04
N GLU A 244 31.28 -9.59 9.70
CA GLU A 244 31.74 -10.84 9.10
C GLU A 244 30.83 -11.31 7.96
N PHE A 245 29.51 -11.19 8.13
CA PHE A 245 28.54 -11.48 7.08
C PHE A 245 28.76 -10.60 5.85
N ARG A 246 28.89 -9.28 6.05
CA ARG A 246 29.19 -8.31 4.98
C ARG A 246 30.49 -8.70 4.27
N ARG A 247 31.57 -8.97 5.01
CA ARG A 247 32.88 -9.36 4.45
C ARG A 247 32.75 -10.59 3.56
N ARG A 248 32.03 -11.61 4.02
CA ARG A 248 31.80 -12.85 3.25
C ARG A 248 30.94 -12.59 2.01
N LEU A 249 29.93 -11.73 2.09
CA LEU A 249 29.08 -11.39 0.96
C LEU A 249 29.88 -10.70 -0.16
N TYR A 250 30.72 -9.72 0.19
CA TYR A 250 31.64 -9.08 -0.77
C TYR A 250 32.66 -10.04 -1.36
N ALA A 251 33.13 -11.04 -0.59
CA ALA A 251 34.07 -12.03 -1.09
C ALA A 251 33.48 -12.91 -2.20
N HIS A 252 32.16 -13.12 -2.21
CA HIS A 252 31.47 -13.93 -3.22
C HIS A 252 30.80 -13.09 -4.32
N ALA A 253 30.86 -11.75 -4.24
CA ALA A 253 30.50 -10.85 -5.33
C ALA A 253 31.65 -10.74 -6.34
N ARG A 254 31.75 -11.71 -7.25
CA ARG A 254 32.85 -11.78 -8.24
C ARG A 254 32.53 -10.96 -9.49
N GLN A 255 31.25 -10.69 -9.77
CA GLN A 255 30.84 -9.85 -10.89
C GLN A 255 30.75 -8.36 -10.49
N PRO A 256 31.10 -7.42 -11.38
CA PRO A 256 30.95 -5.99 -11.13
C PRO A 256 29.52 -5.58 -10.78
N ALA A 257 28.51 -6.20 -11.42
CA ALA A 257 27.10 -5.94 -11.13
C ALA A 257 26.72 -6.32 -9.69
N SER A 258 27.20 -7.47 -9.20
CA SER A 258 26.99 -7.89 -7.81
C SER A 258 27.66 -6.94 -6.82
N ARG A 259 28.89 -6.49 -7.11
CA ARG A 259 29.60 -5.52 -6.27
C ARG A 259 28.85 -4.20 -6.21
N ALA A 260 28.38 -3.69 -7.35
CA ALA A 260 27.57 -2.47 -7.41
C ALA A 260 26.24 -2.60 -6.64
N VAL A 261 25.64 -3.80 -6.57
CA VAL A 261 24.49 -4.06 -5.69
C VAL A 261 24.88 -3.94 -4.21
N LEU A 262 26.02 -4.53 -3.81
CA LEU A 262 26.48 -4.46 -2.43
C LEU A 262 26.97 -3.05 -2.04
N ASP A 263 27.66 -2.34 -2.92
CA ASP A 263 28.20 -1.01 -2.67
C ASP A 263 27.07 -0.01 -2.41
N ARG A 264 26.00 -0.06 -3.21
CA ARG A 264 24.77 0.72 -2.99
C ARG A 264 24.14 0.49 -1.62
N TYR A 265 24.32 -0.69 -1.04
CA TYR A 265 23.70 -1.05 0.23
C TYR A 265 24.61 -0.80 1.44
N PHE A 266 25.94 -0.88 1.27
CA PHE A 266 26.88 -0.80 2.38
C PHE A 266 27.83 0.42 2.37
N GLN A 267 27.73 1.33 1.38
CA GLN A 267 28.40 2.64 1.41
C GLN A 267 27.38 3.79 1.44
N GLU A 268 27.28 4.46 2.58
CA GLU A 268 27.04 5.90 2.69
C GLU A 268 27.64 6.38 4.03
N GLY A 269 28.75 7.12 3.95
CA GLY A 269 29.48 7.65 5.11
C GLY A 269 30.91 8.08 4.79
N ALA A 270 31.08 9.16 4.00
CA ALA A 270 32.10 10.21 4.15
C ALA A 270 32.41 10.93 2.81
N GLY A 271 32.32 12.27 2.82
CA GLY A 271 33.28 13.14 2.13
C GLY A 271 32.84 13.83 0.83
N LEU A 272 32.53 15.11 0.97
CA LEU A 272 32.50 16.16 -0.06
C LEU A 272 33.63 16.06 -1.09
N ASP A 273 33.29 16.22 -2.38
CA ASP A 273 34.01 17.17 -3.23
C ASP A 273 33.12 17.69 -4.36
N ALA A 274 33.05 19.02 -4.45
CA ALA A 274 32.16 19.76 -5.33
C ALA A 274 32.88 20.14 -6.63
N THR A 275 32.31 19.78 -7.77
CA THR A 275 32.36 20.62 -8.98
C THR A 275 31.08 20.48 -9.79
N ALA A 276 30.21 21.48 -9.64
CA ALA A 276 29.28 22.05 -10.61
C ALA A 276 28.57 21.11 -11.63
N ALA A 277 27.56 20.40 -11.14
CA ALA A 277 26.26 20.30 -11.81
C ALA A 277 25.20 20.48 -10.72
N THR A 278 24.29 21.42 -10.88
CA THR A 278 23.24 21.77 -9.91
C THR A 278 22.50 20.53 -9.41
N THR A 279 22.72 20.16 -8.16
CA THR A 279 21.97 19.15 -7.43
C THR A 279 20.51 19.63 -7.31
N PRO A 280 19.50 18.87 -7.76
CA PRO A 280 18.11 19.24 -7.49
C PRO A 280 17.90 19.31 -5.99
N ALA A 281 17.37 20.44 -5.50
CA ALA A 281 16.97 20.58 -4.11
C ALA A 281 15.95 19.46 -3.79
N GLY A 282 16.24 18.65 -2.77
CA GLY A 282 15.36 17.59 -2.31
C GLY A 282 14.00 18.12 -1.81
N PHE A 283 13.15 17.21 -1.35
CA PHE A 283 11.87 17.59 -0.74
C PHE A 283 12.08 18.52 0.46
N ARG A 284 11.33 19.62 0.51
CA ARG A 284 11.32 20.57 1.62
C ARG A 284 9.96 20.54 2.29
N ARG A 285 9.91 20.26 3.58
CA ARG A 285 8.66 20.31 4.36
C ARG A 285 8.19 21.76 4.48
N VAL A 286 6.94 22.02 4.10
CA VAL A 286 6.34 23.37 4.11
C VAL A 286 5.11 23.47 5.00
N PHE A 287 4.61 22.35 5.52
CA PHE A 287 3.50 22.33 6.46
C PHE A 287 3.58 21.09 7.36
N ARG A 288 3.20 21.28 8.63
CA ARG A 288 2.89 20.21 9.58
C ARG A 288 1.65 20.60 10.38
N ALA A 289 0.68 19.68 10.46
CA ALA A 289 -0.52 19.91 11.25
C ALA A 289 -0.20 20.12 12.74
N GLY A 290 -1.00 20.96 13.39
CA GLY A 290 -0.82 21.39 14.77
C GLY A 290 -0.11 22.75 14.91
N GLN A 291 0.45 23.31 13.84
CA GLN A 291 1.01 24.66 13.86
C GLN A 291 -0.09 25.73 14.03
N ARG A 292 0.30 26.94 14.42
CA ARG A 292 -0.59 28.10 14.52
C ARG A 292 -0.25 29.13 13.46
N ASP A 293 -1.26 29.79 12.92
CA ASP A 293 -1.06 30.97 12.07
C ASP A 293 -0.75 32.22 12.90
N ALA A 294 -0.48 33.35 12.24
CA ALA A 294 -0.10 34.60 12.89
C ALA A 294 -1.19 35.15 13.81
N GLU A 295 -2.46 34.85 13.52
CA GLU A 295 -3.63 35.20 14.31
C GLU A 295 -3.89 34.20 15.46
N GLY A 296 -3.07 33.16 15.58
CA GLY A 296 -3.11 32.16 16.65
C GLY A 296 -4.09 31.01 16.41
N HIS A 297 -4.73 30.92 15.25
CA HIS A 297 -5.59 29.80 14.89
C HIS A 297 -4.77 28.54 14.68
N VAL A 298 -5.29 27.39 15.16
CA VAL A 298 -4.63 26.09 14.95
C VAL A 298 -4.96 25.58 13.55
N LEU A 299 -3.94 25.30 12.75
CA LEU A 299 -4.05 24.59 11.47
C LEU A 299 -3.80 23.11 11.72
N GLY A 300 -4.86 22.30 11.70
CA GLY A 300 -4.79 20.90 12.06
C GLY A 300 -5.04 19.94 10.90
N GLY A 301 -5.60 18.78 11.22
CA GLY A 301 -6.01 17.75 10.25
C GLY A 301 -5.22 16.45 10.39
N THR A 302 -5.88 15.35 10.01
CA THR A 302 -5.22 14.06 9.80
C THR A 302 -4.67 13.91 8.40
N GLU A 303 -5.31 14.51 7.40
CA GLU A 303 -4.94 14.38 5.99
C GLU A 303 -5.03 15.74 5.26
N VAL A 304 -4.12 15.98 4.31
CA VAL A 304 -4.30 17.01 3.28
C VAL A 304 -5.03 16.36 2.11
N LEU A 305 -6.31 16.69 1.94
CA LEU A 305 -7.15 16.03 0.95
C LEU A 305 -6.99 16.63 -0.45
N HIS A 306 -6.82 17.95 -0.54
CA HIS A 306 -6.68 18.65 -1.81
C HIS A 306 -5.67 19.79 -1.68
N LEU A 307 -4.84 19.96 -2.69
CA LEU A 307 -4.04 21.17 -2.94
C LEU A 307 -4.53 21.81 -4.24
N VAL A 308 -4.94 23.07 -4.16
CA VAL A 308 -5.59 23.77 -5.28
C VAL A 308 -4.93 25.13 -5.49
N PRO A 309 -4.17 25.30 -6.59
CA PRO A 309 -3.73 26.61 -7.04
C PRO A 309 -4.95 27.43 -7.48
N HIS A 310 -5.08 28.65 -6.97
CA HIS A 310 -6.16 29.55 -7.32
C HIS A 310 -5.69 31.00 -7.26
N ARG A 311 -5.74 31.69 -8.42
CA ARG A 311 -5.37 33.11 -8.58
C ARG A 311 -4.05 33.50 -7.90
N GLY A 312 -2.99 32.76 -8.20
CA GLY A 312 -1.64 33.03 -7.69
C GLY A 312 -1.39 32.59 -6.24
N ARG A 313 -2.36 31.96 -5.59
CA ARG A 313 -2.25 31.41 -4.22
C ARG A 313 -2.43 29.90 -4.23
N LEU A 314 -1.99 29.24 -3.16
CA LEU A 314 -2.18 27.80 -2.99
C LEU A 314 -3.09 27.54 -1.80
N PHE A 315 -4.21 26.86 -2.03
CA PHE A 315 -5.15 26.47 -0.98
C PHE A 315 -5.01 24.98 -0.66
N ALA A 316 -5.21 24.63 0.60
CA ALA A 316 -5.15 23.26 1.09
C ALA A 316 -6.41 22.90 1.88
N SER A 317 -7.01 21.75 1.58
CA SER A 317 -8.06 21.15 2.41
C SER A 317 -7.45 20.27 3.48
N LEU A 318 -7.61 20.67 4.74
CA LEU A 318 -7.19 19.95 5.93
C LEU A 318 -8.39 19.21 6.50
N SER A 319 -8.35 17.88 6.44
CA SER A 319 -9.48 17.02 6.81
C SER A 319 -9.14 16.13 8.00
N TYR A 320 -10.18 15.63 8.66
CA TYR A 320 -10.15 14.85 9.88
C TYR A 320 -10.89 13.53 9.65
N LYS A 321 -10.19 12.39 9.70
CA LYS A 321 -10.76 11.06 9.43
C LYS A 321 -10.32 10.11 10.55
N LEU A 322 -11.28 9.36 11.10
CA LEU A 322 -11.06 8.37 12.18
C LEU A 322 -10.40 8.97 13.44
N ASN A 323 -10.80 10.20 13.80
CA ASN A 323 -10.27 10.89 14.97
C ASN A 323 -10.81 10.34 16.29
N ASP A 324 -9.95 10.35 17.30
CA ASP A 324 -10.34 10.21 18.70
C ASP A 324 -10.24 11.60 19.38
N TYR A 325 -11.34 12.36 19.39
CA TYR A 325 -11.35 13.70 19.98
C TYR A 325 -11.16 13.60 21.50
N ARG A 326 -10.14 14.26 22.01
CA ARG A 326 -9.93 14.43 23.46
C ARG A 326 -10.73 15.63 23.98
N PRO A 327 -11.09 15.66 25.28
CA PRO A 327 -11.80 16.79 25.88
C PRO A 327 -11.13 18.16 25.63
N ASP A 328 -9.80 18.18 25.61
CA ASP A 328 -9.01 19.42 25.45
C ASP A 328 -8.71 19.77 23.98
N ASP A 329 -9.17 18.96 23.02
CA ASP A 329 -8.94 19.23 21.61
C ASP A 329 -9.71 20.47 21.15
N PRO A 330 -9.11 21.34 20.31
CA PRO A 330 -9.83 22.44 19.69
C PRO A 330 -11.10 21.96 18.99
N HIS A 331 -12.18 22.75 19.08
CA HIS A 331 -13.47 22.42 18.51
C HIS A 331 -13.55 22.75 17.01
N ASN A 332 -12.59 22.27 16.23
CA ASN A 332 -12.54 22.43 14.77
C ASN A 332 -12.89 21.13 14.04
N GLY A 333 -13.67 21.25 12.97
CA GLY A 333 -13.78 20.25 11.90
C GLY A 333 -12.76 20.51 10.81
N ALA A 334 -13.10 20.17 9.56
CA ALA A 334 -12.26 20.45 8.39
C ALA A 334 -11.90 21.94 8.31
N GLN A 335 -10.80 22.23 7.62
CA GLN A 335 -10.30 23.59 7.46
C GLN A 335 -9.80 23.77 6.03
N ILE A 336 -9.96 24.98 5.49
CA ILE A 336 -9.26 25.43 4.29
C ILE A 336 -8.13 26.33 4.76
N ALA A 337 -6.89 25.95 4.47
CA ALA A 337 -5.71 26.76 4.68
C ALA A 337 -5.24 27.38 3.36
N VAL A 338 -4.51 28.48 3.42
CA VAL A 338 -3.97 29.15 2.24
C VAL A 338 -2.54 29.60 2.48
N LEU A 339 -1.75 29.52 1.42
CA LEU A 339 -0.40 30.04 1.30
C LEU A 339 -0.40 31.11 0.20
N ASP A 340 -0.05 32.34 0.56
CA ASP A 340 -0.08 33.48 -0.38
C ASP A 340 1.22 33.66 -1.18
N ARG A 341 2.34 33.09 -0.69
CA ARG A 341 3.67 33.12 -1.33
C ARG A 341 4.54 31.96 -0.87
N ALA A 342 5.51 31.54 -1.68
CA ALA A 342 6.31 30.32 -1.48
C ALA A 342 7.18 30.30 -0.20
N ASP A 343 7.49 31.46 0.36
CA ASP A 343 8.28 31.68 1.57
C ASP A 343 7.45 32.22 2.74
N GLY A 344 6.13 32.29 2.59
CA GLY A 344 5.22 32.74 3.61
C GLY A 344 4.73 31.63 4.52
N ASP A 345 3.94 32.02 5.53
CA ASP A 345 3.28 31.10 6.43
C ASP A 345 1.90 30.70 5.92
N TRP A 346 1.49 29.46 6.24
CA TRP A 346 0.12 29.03 6.04
C TRP A 346 -0.81 29.72 7.02
N ARG A 347 -1.97 30.17 6.55
CA ARG A 347 -3.03 30.78 7.38
C ARG A 347 -4.38 30.12 7.19
N LEU A 348 -5.26 30.25 8.18
CA LEU A 348 -6.63 29.75 8.07
C LEU A 348 -7.43 30.64 7.10
N ALA A 349 -7.96 30.05 6.03
CA ALA A 349 -8.88 30.72 5.11
C ALA A 349 -10.34 30.47 5.46
N HIS A 350 -10.66 29.25 5.94
CA HIS A 350 -12.00 28.88 6.38
C HIS A 350 -11.96 27.74 7.39
N GLY A 351 -12.81 27.79 8.42
CA GLY A 351 -12.93 26.74 9.43
C GLY A 351 -14.35 26.21 9.49
N TYR A 352 -14.49 24.90 9.60
CA TYR A 352 -15.77 24.24 9.73
C TYR A 352 -16.00 23.70 11.15
N GLU A 353 -17.27 23.48 11.50
CA GLU A 353 -17.67 22.74 12.70
C GLU A 353 -17.28 21.24 12.62
N ARG A 354 -17.19 20.55 13.77
CA ARG A 354 -16.79 19.13 13.83
C ARG A 354 -17.68 18.17 13.04
N VAL A 355 -18.94 18.52 12.81
CA VAL A 355 -19.88 17.77 11.96
C VAL A 355 -19.44 17.76 10.48
N HIS A 356 -18.50 18.61 10.11
CA HIS A 356 -17.89 18.70 8.79
C HIS A 356 -16.44 18.22 8.85
N TRP A 357 -16.22 16.91 8.88
CA TRP A 357 -14.87 16.35 9.09
C TRP A 357 -14.01 16.28 7.82
N ARG A 358 -14.58 16.37 6.62
CA ARG A 358 -13.84 16.47 5.35
C ARG A 358 -14.34 17.65 4.52
N ALA A 359 -13.49 18.19 3.65
CA ALA A 359 -13.91 19.18 2.65
C ALA A 359 -13.27 18.89 1.29
N THR A 360 -14.07 18.65 0.25
CA THR A 360 -13.57 18.66 -1.13
C THR A 360 -13.31 20.10 -1.55
N LEU A 361 -12.22 20.35 -2.28
CA LEU A 361 -11.80 21.69 -2.69
C LEU A 361 -11.39 21.65 -4.17
N ASP A 362 -11.87 22.59 -4.97
CA ASP A 362 -11.50 22.71 -6.39
C ASP A 362 -11.62 24.16 -6.90
N SER A 363 -10.88 24.49 -7.94
CA SER A 363 -10.94 25.79 -8.62
C SER A 363 -11.58 25.62 -10.00
N VAL A 364 -12.86 25.94 -10.11
CA VAL A 364 -13.60 25.86 -11.37
C VAL A 364 -13.49 27.15 -12.16
N THR A 365 -13.54 27.07 -13.49
CA THR A 365 -13.53 28.26 -14.36
C THR A 365 -14.73 28.24 -15.28
N PHE A 366 -15.44 29.36 -15.32
CA PHE A 366 -16.51 29.61 -16.27
C PHE A 366 -16.08 30.57 -17.36
N THR A 367 -16.47 30.28 -18.59
CA THR A 367 -16.31 31.13 -19.77
C THR A 367 -17.64 31.62 -20.31
N ARG A 368 -18.78 31.15 -19.76
CA ARG A 368 -20.13 31.47 -20.24
C ARG A 368 -21.09 31.85 -19.12
N ASP A 369 -22.09 32.65 -19.47
CA ASP A 369 -23.18 33.05 -18.58
C ASP A 369 -24.32 32.02 -18.53
N THR A 370 -25.38 32.34 -17.78
CA THR A 370 -26.59 31.51 -17.62
C THR A 370 -27.29 31.16 -18.94
N GLN A 371 -27.07 31.93 -20.01
CA GLN A 371 -27.66 31.74 -21.34
C GLN A 371 -26.67 31.09 -22.32
N GLY A 372 -25.47 30.71 -21.88
CA GLY A 372 -24.42 30.16 -22.72
C GLY A 372 -23.67 31.19 -23.56
N ARG A 373 -23.89 32.50 -23.32
CA ARG A 373 -23.14 33.57 -24.01
C ARG A 373 -21.75 33.69 -23.38
N GLY A 374 -20.75 34.04 -24.17
CA GLY A 374 -19.38 34.20 -23.69
C GLY A 374 -19.28 35.36 -22.68
N LEU A 375 -18.50 35.16 -21.63
CA LEU A 375 -18.13 36.21 -20.69
C LEU A 375 -16.98 37.05 -21.27
N ASP A 376 -16.90 38.33 -20.88
CA ASP A 376 -15.81 39.24 -21.31
C ASP A 376 -14.43 38.72 -20.87
N ALA A 377 -14.37 38.01 -19.74
CA ALA A 377 -13.21 37.30 -19.26
C ALA A 377 -13.64 36.01 -18.54
N PRO A 378 -12.82 34.94 -18.56
CA PRO A 378 -13.08 33.76 -17.74
C PRO A 378 -13.16 34.10 -16.25
N VAL A 379 -14.14 33.52 -15.56
CA VAL A 379 -14.35 33.69 -14.13
C VAL A 379 -13.98 32.41 -13.40
N ALA A 380 -12.85 32.44 -12.67
CA ALA A 380 -12.46 31.37 -11.78
C ALA A 380 -13.15 31.52 -10.41
N LEU A 381 -13.70 30.44 -9.86
CA LEU A 381 -14.29 30.35 -8.53
C LEU A 381 -13.64 29.20 -7.76
N LEU A 382 -13.21 29.45 -6.52
CA LEU A 382 -12.76 28.41 -5.62
C LEU A 382 -13.96 27.87 -4.83
N LEU A 383 -14.21 26.57 -4.94
CA LEU A 383 -15.34 25.88 -4.32
C LEU A 383 -14.85 24.91 -3.26
N ALA A 384 -15.49 24.92 -2.10
CA ALA A 384 -15.30 23.94 -1.05
C ALA A 384 -16.63 23.25 -0.74
N ALA A 385 -16.64 21.93 -0.57
CA ALA A 385 -17.83 21.20 -0.14
C ALA A 385 -17.52 20.34 1.09
N PRO A 386 -17.98 20.76 2.28
CA PRO A 386 -17.81 19.97 3.49
C PRO A 386 -18.69 18.71 3.48
N SER A 387 -18.21 17.64 4.12
CA SER A 387 -19.08 16.54 4.57
C SER A 387 -20.04 17.04 5.66
N ASP A 388 -21.12 16.32 5.95
CA ASP A 388 -22.02 16.66 7.07
C ASP A 388 -22.61 15.40 7.70
N SER A 389 -22.44 15.20 9.02
CA SER A 389 -22.98 14.03 9.74
C SER A 389 -24.50 14.01 9.86
N ARG A 390 -25.15 15.14 9.61
CA ARG A 390 -26.60 15.33 9.68
C ARG A 390 -27.26 15.10 8.31
N GLY A 391 -26.48 14.87 7.25
CA GLY A 391 -26.99 14.50 5.94
C GLY A 391 -27.25 15.66 4.99
N HIS A 392 -26.78 16.86 5.31
CA HIS A 392 -26.87 18.02 4.44
C HIS A 392 -25.72 18.09 3.44
N VAL A 393 -26.02 18.45 2.19
CA VAL A 393 -25.02 18.73 1.16
C VAL A 393 -24.91 20.24 0.96
N TYR A 394 -23.69 20.74 1.11
CA TYR A 394 -23.35 22.14 0.91
C TYR A 394 -22.25 22.32 -0.12
N VAL A 395 -22.27 23.45 -0.80
CA VAL A 395 -21.14 23.99 -1.58
C VAL A 395 -20.92 25.42 -1.13
N ASP A 396 -19.70 25.70 -0.69
CA ASP A 396 -19.23 27.01 -0.29
C ASP A 396 -18.39 27.60 -1.43
N SER A 397 -18.68 28.82 -1.85
CA SER A 397 -17.93 29.54 -2.89
C SER A 397 -17.15 30.68 -2.26
N TYR A 398 -15.86 30.77 -2.59
CA TYR A 398 -14.97 31.80 -2.09
C TYR A 398 -14.95 33.02 -3.02
N ASP A 399 -15.16 34.19 -2.45
CA ASP A 399 -15.08 35.47 -3.15
C ASP A 399 -13.68 36.08 -2.95
N ASP A 400 -12.89 36.17 -4.02
CA ASP A 400 -11.51 36.68 -3.93
C ASP A 400 -11.40 38.14 -3.51
N GLY A 401 -12.42 38.96 -3.80
CA GLY A 401 -12.38 40.40 -3.53
C GLY A 401 -12.62 40.72 -2.06
N SER A 402 -13.59 40.04 -1.45
CA SER A 402 -13.95 40.21 -0.04
C SER A 402 -13.22 39.25 0.89
N GLY A 403 -12.74 38.11 0.38
CA GLY A 403 -12.20 37.02 1.18
C GLY A 403 -13.26 36.20 1.93
N LEU A 404 -14.55 36.39 1.62
CA LEU A 404 -15.65 35.71 2.30
C LEU A 404 -16.08 34.44 1.58
N TRP A 405 -16.62 33.49 2.34
CA TRP A 405 -17.19 32.24 1.84
C TRP A 405 -18.72 32.31 1.88
N THR A 406 -19.37 31.98 0.77
CA THR A 406 -20.84 31.91 0.67
C THR A 406 -21.28 30.46 0.58
N ARG A 407 -22.06 30.00 1.57
CA ARG A 407 -22.61 28.64 1.62
C ARG A 407 -23.94 28.53 0.87
N THR A 408 -24.04 27.51 0.01
CA THR A 408 -25.27 27.13 -0.68
C THR A 408 -25.64 25.70 -0.31
N HIS A 409 -26.92 25.49 0.04
CA HIS A 409 -27.48 24.17 0.34
C HIS A 409 -28.05 23.54 -0.93
N LEU A 410 -27.60 22.32 -1.25
CA LEU A 410 -28.06 21.60 -2.46
C LEU A 410 -29.17 20.60 -2.15
N GLY A 411 -29.13 19.99 -0.98
CA GLY A 411 -30.10 18.97 -0.60
C GLY A 411 -29.77 18.29 0.73
N SER A 412 -30.68 17.43 1.18
CA SER A 412 -30.53 16.66 2.41
C SER A 412 -30.96 15.22 2.20
N GLY A 413 -30.27 14.28 2.83
CA GLY A 413 -30.63 12.87 2.83
C GLY A 413 -30.37 12.19 4.17
N SER A 414 -30.55 10.87 4.23
CA SER A 414 -30.31 10.10 5.44
C SER A 414 -28.83 9.74 5.62
N GLY A 415 -28.36 9.79 6.88
CA GLY A 415 -26.97 9.47 7.21
C GLY A 415 -25.99 10.59 6.90
N ALA A 416 -24.69 10.26 6.81
CA ALA A 416 -23.65 11.24 6.50
C ALA A 416 -23.70 11.63 5.01
N ALA A 417 -23.60 12.94 4.75
CA ALA A 417 -23.52 13.49 3.42
C ALA A 417 -22.10 13.95 3.08
N SER A 418 -21.74 13.89 1.79
CA SER A 418 -20.46 14.40 1.30
C SER A 418 -20.50 14.68 -0.19
N THR A 419 -19.79 15.71 -0.63
CA THR A 419 -19.35 15.89 -2.01
C THR A 419 -17.94 15.33 -2.16
N ARG A 420 -17.62 14.72 -3.30
CA ARG A 420 -16.31 14.11 -3.54
C ARG A 420 -15.48 14.78 -4.62
N SER A 421 -16.15 15.32 -5.64
CA SER A 421 -15.55 15.89 -6.83
C SER A 421 -16.44 16.97 -7.43
N PHE A 422 -15.79 17.91 -8.11
CA PHE A 422 -16.40 18.90 -8.98
C PHE A 422 -15.95 18.69 -10.41
N CYS A 423 -16.71 19.21 -11.37
CA CYS A 423 -16.30 19.28 -12.77
C CYS A 423 -17.08 20.40 -13.46
N VAL A 424 -16.46 21.12 -14.39
CA VAL A 424 -17.17 22.00 -15.31
C VAL A 424 -17.29 21.29 -16.64
N HIS A 425 -18.48 21.28 -17.22
CA HIS A 425 -18.72 20.73 -18.54
C HIS A 425 -19.62 21.65 -19.35
N ARG A 426 -19.29 21.81 -20.62
CA ARG A 426 -20.11 22.53 -21.58
C ARG A 426 -20.98 21.56 -22.35
N ASP A 427 -22.28 21.65 -22.12
CA ASP A 427 -23.26 20.85 -22.83
C ASP A 427 -23.20 21.17 -24.33
N ALA A 428 -22.91 20.14 -25.15
CA ALA A 428 -22.63 20.29 -26.57
C ALA A 428 -23.88 20.67 -27.38
N VAL A 429 -25.08 20.42 -26.85
CA VAL A 429 -26.36 20.66 -27.54
C VAL A 429 -26.89 22.05 -27.21
N THR A 430 -26.90 22.42 -25.94
CA THR A 430 -27.42 23.72 -25.45
C THR A 430 -26.37 24.81 -25.44
N GLY A 431 -25.08 24.45 -25.46
CA GLY A 431 -23.96 25.36 -25.35
C GLY A 431 -23.75 25.94 -23.94
N GLN A 432 -24.58 25.57 -22.98
CA GLN A 432 -24.52 26.04 -21.61
C GLN A 432 -23.37 25.36 -20.85
N GLU A 433 -22.60 26.14 -20.13
CA GLU A 433 -21.51 25.67 -19.29
C GLU A 433 -22.00 25.52 -17.85
N ARG A 434 -21.77 24.34 -17.27
CA ARG A 434 -22.34 23.95 -15.98
C ARG A 434 -21.26 23.36 -15.10
N VAL A 435 -21.28 23.70 -13.81
CA VAL A 435 -20.53 22.97 -12.78
C VAL A 435 -21.38 21.81 -12.27
N PHE A 436 -20.74 20.69 -11.99
CA PHE A 436 -21.33 19.48 -11.44
C PHE A 436 -20.70 19.19 -10.09
N ALA A 437 -21.53 18.82 -9.11
CA ALA A 437 -21.10 18.35 -7.79
C ALA A 437 -21.53 16.89 -7.62
N GLY A 438 -20.56 16.00 -7.40
CA GLY A 438 -20.81 14.58 -7.15
C GLY A 438 -21.10 14.33 -5.67
N THR A 439 -22.38 14.25 -5.30
CA THR A 439 -22.81 14.23 -3.89
C THR A 439 -23.42 12.90 -3.49
N ALA A 440 -23.25 12.49 -2.24
CA ALA A 440 -23.98 11.36 -1.66
C ALA A 440 -24.59 11.80 -0.32
N PRO A 441 -25.80 11.31 0.04
CA PRO A 441 -26.64 10.36 -0.71
C PRO A 441 -27.57 11.01 -1.75
N THR A 442 -27.49 12.34 -1.95
CA THR A 442 -28.56 13.12 -2.60
C THR A 442 -28.56 13.13 -4.12
N GLY A 443 -27.41 12.97 -4.80
CA GLY A 443 -27.35 12.95 -6.26
C GLY A 443 -26.26 13.83 -6.89
N ILE A 444 -26.13 13.81 -8.21
CA ILE A 444 -25.28 14.75 -8.95
C ILE A 444 -26.08 16.03 -9.18
N PHE A 445 -25.68 17.11 -8.53
CA PHE A 445 -26.26 18.44 -8.77
C PHE A 445 -25.46 19.17 -9.83
N SER A 446 -26.11 20.06 -10.57
CA SER A 446 -25.44 20.96 -11.49
C SER A 446 -25.94 22.38 -11.35
N GLY A 447 -25.12 23.34 -11.75
CA GLY A 447 -25.43 24.76 -11.66
C GLY A 447 -24.71 25.56 -12.73
N VAL A 448 -25.22 26.76 -12.99
CA VAL A 448 -24.65 27.71 -13.96
C VAL A 448 -24.03 28.90 -13.26
N TYR A 449 -23.02 29.50 -13.88
CA TYR A 449 -22.49 30.78 -13.40
C TYR A 449 -23.55 31.87 -13.51
N ASP A 450 -23.84 32.50 -12.37
CA ASP A 450 -24.82 33.56 -12.24
C ASP A 450 -24.28 34.57 -11.22
N PRO A 451 -23.78 35.75 -11.65
CA PRO A 451 -23.12 36.70 -10.76
C PRO A 451 -24.03 37.22 -9.64
N ASP A 452 -25.35 37.15 -9.83
CA ASP A 452 -26.34 37.64 -8.87
C ASP A 452 -26.80 36.54 -7.89
N ALA A 453 -26.45 35.27 -8.17
CA ALA A 453 -26.79 34.16 -7.28
C ALA A 453 -25.83 34.07 -6.07
N PRO A 454 -26.28 33.54 -4.92
CA PRO A 454 -25.40 33.23 -3.80
C PRO A 454 -24.22 32.34 -4.23
N GLY A 455 -23.00 32.78 -3.91
CA GLY A 455 -21.78 32.07 -4.32
C GLY A 455 -21.50 32.11 -5.82
N ARG A 456 -22.20 32.98 -6.56
CA ARG A 456 -22.13 33.19 -8.01
C ARG A 456 -22.49 31.97 -8.86
N ILE A 457 -23.20 31.01 -8.27
CA ILE A 457 -23.66 29.80 -8.96
C ILE A 457 -25.15 29.62 -8.66
N ARG A 458 -25.96 29.59 -9.72
CA ARG A 458 -27.36 29.19 -9.61
C ARG A 458 -27.46 27.69 -9.82
N TRP A 459 -27.54 26.97 -8.71
CA TRP A 459 -27.75 25.52 -8.68
C TRP A 459 -29.19 25.15 -9.02
N ASP A 460 -29.37 24.06 -9.74
CA ASP A 460 -30.69 23.49 -9.96
C ASP A 460 -31.22 22.83 -8.68
N ALA A 461 -32.54 22.93 -8.47
CA ALA A 461 -33.19 22.41 -7.26
C ALA A 461 -33.21 20.88 -7.19
N ALA A 462 -33.08 20.20 -8.33
CA ALA A 462 -33.07 18.74 -8.42
C ALA A 462 -31.73 18.24 -8.96
N ALA A 463 -31.29 17.08 -8.47
CA ALA A 463 -30.13 16.39 -9.01
C ALA A 463 -30.44 15.86 -10.43
N GLU A 464 -29.46 15.93 -11.33
CA GLU A 464 -29.55 15.33 -12.67
C GLU A 464 -29.48 13.79 -12.63
N LEU A 465 -28.82 13.23 -11.61
CA LEU A 465 -28.74 11.80 -11.37
C LEU A 465 -28.85 11.50 -9.87
N SER A 466 -29.75 10.59 -9.50
CA SER A 466 -29.95 10.15 -8.11
C SER A 466 -30.19 8.64 -8.05
N GLY A 467 -30.32 8.09 -6.84
CA GLY A 467 -30.70 6.68 -6.65
C GLY A 467 -29.55 5.67 -6.76
N TYR A 468 -28.31 6.13 -6.86
CA TYR A 468 -27.13 5.27 -6.71
C TYR A 468 -26.80 5.00 -5.24
N THR A 469 -26.15 3.86 -4.96
CA THR A 469 -25.85 3.40 -3.60
C THR A 469 -24.47 3.79 -3.09
N ARG A 470 -23.59 4.27 -3.98
CA ARG A 470 -22.21 4.66 -3.69
C ARG A 470 -21.95 6.07 -4.22
N ARG A 471 -21.05 6.82 -3.57
CA ARG A 471 -20.75 8.20 -3.97
C ARG A 471 -20.06 8.25 -5.35
N PRO A 472 -20.31 9.30 -6.15
CA PRO A 472 -19.47 9.60 -7.31
C PRO A 472 -18.03 9.85 -6.88
N MET A 473 -17.08 9.15 -7.52
CA MET A 473 -15.68 9.17 -7.11
C MET A 473 -14.85 10.21 -7.85
N SER A 474 -15.07 10.37 -9.16
CA SER A 474 -14.38 11.32 -10.02
C SER A 474 -15.18 11.58 -11.31
N PHE A 475 -14.93 12.72 -11.95
CA PHE A 475 -15.50 13.13 -13.23
C PHE A 475 -14.37 13.39 -14.23
N THR A 476 -14.64 13.21 -15.53
CA THR A 476 -13.75 13.69 -16.59
C THR A 476 -14.53 13.97 -17.87
N GLU A 477 -14.01 14.84 -18.72
CA GLU A 477 -14.47 15.00 -20.10
C GLU A 477 -13.60 14.18 -21.04
N CYS A 478 -14.19 13.31 -21.86
CA CYS A 478 -13.48 12.50 -22.85
C CYS A 478 -14.26 12.53 -24.18
N ASN A 479 -13.59 12.85 -25.28
CA ASN A 479 -14.19 13.07 -26.59
C ASN A 479 -15.39 14.05 -26.53
N GLY A 480 -15.25 15.11 -25.72
CA GLY A 480 -16.29 16.15 -25.52
C GLY A 480 -17.52 15.70 -24.74
N GLN A 481 -17.51 14.52 -24.11
CA GLN A 481 -18.61 14.01 -23.29
C GLN A 481 -18.20 13.90 -21.83
N LEU A 482 -19.12 14.21 -20.91
CA LEU A 482 -18.89 14.11 -19.48
C LEU A 482 -19.12 12.69 -18.96
N TYR A 483 -18.18 12.20 -18.15
CA TYR A 483 -18.23 10.90 -17.50
C TYR A 483 -18.15 11.04 -15.98
N ALA A 484 -18.79 10.10 -15.26
CA ALA A 484 -18.73 9.99 -13.81
C ALA A 484 -18.52 8.54 -13.39
N SER A 485 -17.56 8.31 -12.49
CA SER A 485 -17.33 7.00 -11.86
C SER A 485 -18.17 6.85 -10.60
N ILE A 486 -19.03 5.83 -10.53
CA ILE A 486 -19.90 5.55 -9.38
C ILE A 486 -19.93 4.03 -9.19
N LYS A 487 -19.22 3.49 -8.19
CA LYS A 487 -19.10 2.03 -8.00
C LYS A 487 -20.46 1.31 -8.07
N PRO A 488 -20.58 0.23 -8.88
CA PRO A 488 -19.54 -0.44 -9.69
C PRO A 488 -19.46 0.05 -11.15
N ASP A 489 -20.13 1.15 -11.48
CA ASP A 489 -20.45 1.56 -12.83
C ASP A 489 -19.72 2.85 -13.26
N LEU A 490 -19.60 3.01 -14.57
CA LEU A 490 -19.23 4.26 -15.22
C LEU A 490 -20.47 4.81 -15.93
N TYR A 491 -20.74 6.09 -15.72
CA TYR A 491 -21.85 6.78 -16.35
C TYR A 491 -21.35 7.83 -17.34
N ARG A 492 -22.10 8.01 -18.42
CA ARG A 492 -21.93 9.04 -19.42
C ARG A 492 -23.14 9.97 -19.42
N ARG A 493 -22.90 11.28 -19.43
CA ARG A 493 -23.97 12.26 -19.60
C ARG A 493 -24.32 12.38 -21.08
N ILE A 494 -25.60 12.33 -21.38
CA ILE A 494 -26.16 12.67 -22.69
C ILE A 494 -26.70 14.08 -22.61
N ASP A 495 -26.07 14.96 -23.38
CA ASP A 495 -26.34 16.39 -23.43
C ASP A 495 -27.70 16.72 -24.06
N GLY A 496 -28.22 17.89 -23.71
CA GLY A 496 -29.49 18.38 -24.20
C GLY A 496 -30.27 19.20 -23.18
N PRO A 497 -31.39 19.80 -23.60
CA PRO A 497 -32.27 20.56 -22.70
C PRO A 497 -32.92 19.69 -21.61
N ALA A 498 -32.95 18.37 -21.80
CA ALA A 498 -33.35 17.38 -20.82
C ALA A 498 -32.25 16.31 -20.74
N PRO A 499 -31.15 16.60 -20.02
CA PRO A 499 -30.00 15.72 -19.97
C PRO A 499 -30.35 14.42 -19.24
N ARG A 500 -29.64 13.35 -19.58
CA ARG A 500 -29.76 12.07 -18.86
C ARG A 500 -28.39 11.44 -18.69
N TRP A 501 -28.27 10.58 -17.69
CA TRP A 501 -27.07 9.80 -17.46
C TRP A 501 -27.33 8.34 -17.84
N GLU A 502 -26.46 7.78 -18.67
CA GLU A 502 -26.52 6.38 -19.05
C GLU A 502 -25.33 5.62 -18.49
N LYS A 503 -25.58 4.39 -18.05
CA LYS A 503 -24.53 3.47 -17.65
C LYS A 503 -23.85 2.95 -18.92
N VAL A 504 -22.54 3.09 -19.01
CA VAL A 504 -21.76 2.71 -20.20
C VAL A 504 -20.76 1.58 -19.95
N HIS A 505 -20.32 1.41 -18.71
CA HIS A 505 -19.40 0.34 -18.34
C HIS A 505 -19.65 -0.12 -16.89
N THR A 506 -19.33 -1.38 -16.61
CA THR A 506 -19.40 -1.96 -15.27
C THR A 506 -18.12 -2.72 -15.00
N ILE A 507 -17.54 -2.49 -13.82
CA ILE A 507 -16.31 -3.18 -13.39
C ILE A 507 -16.55 -4.70 -13.35
N ALA A 508 -15.71 -5.47 -14.04
CA ALA A 508 -15.79 -6.94 -14.08
C ALA A 508 -15.31 -7.59 -12.75
N LEU A 509 -15.89 -8.76 -12.43
CA LEU A 509 -15.77 -9.50 -11.15
C LEU A 509 -14.43 -10.25 -10.92
N PRO A 510 -14.14 -10.66 -9.66
CA PRO A 510 -14.86 -10.34 -8.43
C PRO A 510 -14.36 -9.04 -7.77
N LEU A 511 -15.30 -8.25 -7.25
CA LEU A 511 -15.02 -7.10 -6.38
C LEU A 511 -15.26 -7.50 -4.92
N VAL A 512 -14.35 -8.24 -4.28
CA VAL A 512 -14.54 -8.63 -2.86
C VAL A 512 -13.29 -8.38 -2.03
N VAL A 513 -13.13 -7.09 -1.68
CA VAL A 513 -12.47 -6.44 -0.52
C VAL A 513 -13.07 -5.02 -0.49
N PRO A 514 -13.25 -4.30 0.64
CA PRO A 514 -13.68 -2.90 0.65
C PRO A 514 -12.96 -2.07 -0.42
N SER A 515 -13.73 -1.56 -1.39
CA SER A 515 -13.23 -0.81 -2.54
C SER A 515 -14.25 0.28 -2.89
N SER A 516 -13.75 1.44 -3.29
CA SER A 516 -14.57 2.55 -3.79
C SER A 516 -14.82 2.52 -5.30
N GLY A 517 -14.33 1.49 -6.02
CA GLY A 517 -14.45 1.36 -7.47
C GLY A 517 -13.33 2.10 -8.21
N PHE A 518 -13.64 2.60 -9.41
CA PHE A 518 -12.70 3.42 -10.17
C PHE A 518 -12.46 4.77 -9.48
N ARG A 519 -11.19 5.09 -9.27
CA ARG A 519 -10.67 6.37 -8.78
C ARG A 519 -9.84 7.04 -9.87
N GLY A 520 -9.61 8.35 -9.70
CA GLY A 520 -8.82 9.16 -10.62
C GLY A 520 -9.22 8.98 -12.07
N LEU A 521 -10.50 9.20 -12.37
CA LEU A 521 -10.97 9.11 -13.74
C LEU A 521 -10.36 10.29 -14.50
N THR A 522 -9.48 10.03 -15.47
CA THR A 522 -8.74 11.08 -16.19
C THR A 522 -8.68 10.76 -17.67
N THR A 523 -8.69 11.77 -18.51
CA THR A 523 -8.64 11.61 -19.97
C THR A 523 -7.20 11.59 -20.48
N VAL A 524 -6.89 10.66 -21.37
CA VAL A 524 -5.59 10.56 -22.04
C VAL A 524 -5.77 10.33 -23.54
N PRO A 525 -4.79 10.70 -24.39
CA PRO A 525 -4.84 10.36 -25.81
C PRO A 525 -4.93 8.85 -26.03
N ASP A 526 -5.73 8.42 -27.01
CA ASP A 526 -5.76 7.02 -27.46
C ASP A 526 -4.40 6.68 -28.11
N PRO A 527 -3.69 5.63 -27.65
CA PRO A 527 -2.46 5.17 -28.30
C PRO A 527 -2.65 4.75 -29.76
N ALA A 528 -3.86 4.39 -30.18
CA ALA A 528 -4.18 4.11 -31.58
C ALA A 528 -4.53 5.37 -32.40
N GLY A 529 -4.51 6.56 -31.79
CA GLY A 529 -4.75 7.84 -32.45
C GLY A 529 -6.22 8.13 -32.79
N ARG A 530 -7.19 7.43 -32.18
CA ARG A 530 -8.62 7.56 -32.49
C ARG A 530 -9.37 8.55 -31.58
N GLY A 531 -8.66 9.56 -31.09
CA GLY A 531 -9.19 10.54 -30.13
C GLY A 531 -8.66 10.29 -28.73
N GLU A 532 -9.56 10.26 -27.76
CA GLU A 532 -9.24 10.14 -26.33
C GLU A 532 -9.83 8.88 -25.72
N VAL A 533 -9.21 8.40 -24.64
CA VAL A 533 -9.68 7.29 -23.81
C VAL A 533 -9.66 7.66 -22.34
N LEU A 534 -10.44 6.94 -21.55
CA LEU A 534 -10.50 7.11 -20.10
C LEU A 534 -9.41 6.28 -19.44
N LEU A 535 -8.67 6.86 -18.51
CA LEU A 535 -7.74 6.20 -17.59
C LEU A 535 -8.35 6.19 -16.19
N ALA A 536 -8.32 5.05 -15.51
CA ALA A 536 -8.82 4.94 -14.14
C ALA A 536 -8.03 3.92 -13.33
N ALA A 537 -7.97 4.12 -12.00
CA ALA A 537 -7.39 3.17 -11.07
C ALA A 537 -8.48 2.43 -10.29
N LEU A 538 -8.46 1.11 -10.29
CA LEU A 538 -9.30 0.30 -9.42
C LEU A 538 -8.58 0.12 -8.07
N GLU A 539 -9.23 0.51 -6.98
CA GLU A 539 -8.78 0.21 -5.62
C GLU A 539 -9.15 -1.23 -5.23
N GLY A 540 -8.23 -1.96 -4.58
CA GLY A 540 -8.53 -3.32 -4.14
C GLY A 540 -7.30 -4.21 -3.93
N ASP A 541 -7.58 -5.48 -3.68
CA ASP A 541 -6.65 -6.62 -3.77
C ASP A 541 -6.24 -6.96 -5.21
N LEU A 542 -7.05 -6.52 -6.18
CA LEU A 542 -6.75 -6.51 -7.61
C LEU A 542 -6.48 -5.08 -8.11
N CYS A 543 -5.74 -4.29 -7.32
CA CYS A 543 -5.47 -2.90 -7.66
C CYS A 543 -4.77 -2.80 -9.03
N ARG A 544 -5.35 -2.04 -9.93
CA ARG A 544 -4.92 -1.94 -11.33
C ARG A 544 -5.24 -0.60 -11.94
N VAL A 545 -4.43 -0.16 -12.90
CA VAL A 545 -4.75 0.94 -13.79
C VAL A 545 -5.28 0.37 -15.10
N VAL A 546 -6.41 0.89 -15.57
CA VAL A 546 -7.06 0.44 -16.80
C VAL A 546 -7.34 1.61 -17.72
N ARG A 547 -7.31 1.33 -19.03
CA ARG A 547 -7.90 2.18 -20.07
C ARG A 547 -9.27 1.66 -20.44
N ILE A 548 -10.25 2.54 -20.54
CA ILE A 548 -11.60 2.24 -21.01
C ILE A 548 -11.82 3.07 -22.27
N ASP A 549 -12.01 2.42 -23.41
CA ASP A 549 -12.06 3.08 -24.73
C ASP A 549 -13.51 3.33 -25.19
N PRO A 550 -14.03 4.58 -25.13
CA PRO A 550 -15.38 4.89 -25.59
C PRO A 550 -15.59 4.67 -27.09
N ASN A 551 -14.53 4.63 -27.88
CA ASN A 551 -14.57 4.42 -29.33
C ASN A 551 -14.59 2.94 -29.72
N ASP A 552 -14.36 2.05 -28.75
CA ASP A 552 -14.32 0.59 -28.93
C ASP A 552 -15.27 -0.09 -27.93
N GLY A 553 -16.51 0.41 -27.86
CA GLY A 553 -17.57 -0.18 -27.04
C GLY A 553 -17.25 -0.20 -25.54
N PHE A 554 -16.49 0.77 -25.03
CA PHE A 554 -16.00 0.83 -23.65
C PHE A 554 -15.12 -0.37 -23.27
N ARG A 555 -14.37 -0.93 -24.23
CA ARG A 555 -13.43 -2.03 -23.95
C ARG A 555 -12.42 -1.61 -22.90
N GLU A 556 -12.37 -2.38 -21.82
CA GLU A 556 -11.37 -2.25 -20.76
C GLU A 556 -10.07 -2.94 -21.17
N THR A 557 -8.96 -2.23 -21.07
CA THR A 557 -7.60 -2.74 -21.30
C THR A 557 -6.79 -2.53 -20.04
N LEU A 558 -6.26 -3.62 -19.47
CA LEU A 558 -5.30 -3.53 -18.36
C LEU A 558 -4.07 -2.76 -18.84
N GLU A 559 -3.70 -1.72 -18.10
CA GLU A 559 -2.50 -0.94 -18.37
C GLU A 559 -1.40 -1.25 -17.37
N LEU A 560 -1.75 -1.37 -16.08
CA LEU A 560 -0.82 -1.74 -15.01
C LEU A 560 -1.53 -2.61 -13.97
N ASP A 561 -0.98 -3.77 -13.66
CA ASP A 561 -1.30 -4.45 -12.40
C ASP A 561 -0.46 -3.79 -11.29
N VAL A 562 -1.11 -3.00 -10.42
CA VAL A 562 -0.40 -2.21 -9.41
C VAL A 562 0.19 -3.12 -8.35
N ILE A 563 -0.50 -4.19 -7.98
CA ILE A 563 -0.01 -5.09 -6.93
C ILE A 563 1.24 -5.82 -7.38
N ASP A 564 1.23 -6.38 -8.59
CA ASP A 564 2.38 -7.10 -9.14
C ASP A 564 3.53 -6.13 -9.47
N PHE A 565 3.21 -4.90 -9.92
CA PHE A 565 4.20 -3.84 -10.07
C PHE A 565 4.91 -3.54 -8.74
N LEU A 566 4.15 -3.37 -7.64
CA LEU A 566 4.74 -3.13 -6.33
C LEU A 566 5.49 -4.34 -5.79
N ALA A 567 5.01 -5.56 -6.06
CA ALA A 567 5.73 -6.78 -5.69
C ALA A 567 7.12 -6.83 -6.33
N ALA A 568 7.23 -6.43 -7.60
CA ALA A 568 8.51 -6.36 -8.31
C ALA A 568 9.44 -5.29 -7.72
N HIS A 569 8.92 -4.12 -7.34
CA HIS A 569 9.72 -2.99 -6.86
C HIS A 569 10.07 -3.07 -5.37
N TRP A 570 9.19 -3.65 -4.55
CA TRP A 570 9.38 -3.77 -3.09
C TRP A 570 9.90 -5.14 -2.67
N GLY A 571 9.91 -6.12 -3.58
CA GLY A 571 10.39 -7.47 -3.31
C GLY A 571 9.47 -8.32 -2.42
N GLU A 572 8.32 -7.76 -2.03
CA GLU A 572 7.24 -8.37 -1.28
C GLU A 572 5.90 -7.89 -1.85
N ARG A 573 4.99 -8.82 -2.12
CA ARG A 573 3.71 -8.54 -2.76
C ARG A 573 2.69 -7.99 -1.76
N PRO A 574 2.19 -6.75 -1.92
CA PRO A 574 1.08 -6.25 -1.12
C PRO A 574 -0.19 -7.09 -1.34
N THR A 575 -1.07 -7.11 -0.36
CA THR A 575 -2.36 -7.80 -0.45
C THR A 575 -3.47 -6.87 -0.92
N TYR A 576 -3.28 -5.55 -0.76
CA TYR A 576 -4.23 -4.53 -1.15
C TYR A 576 -3.50 -3.23 -1.44
N ALA A 577 -3.98 -2.49 -2.44
CA ALA A 577 -3.47 -1.17 -2.73
C ALA A 577 -4.58 -0.19 -3.13
N VAL A 578 -4.25 1.07 -2.92
CA VAL A 578 -5.01 2.24 -3.30
C VAL A 578 -4.14 3.05 -4.24
N ALA A 579 -4.57 3.20 -5.49
CA ALA A 579 -3.95 4.10 -6.45
C ALA A 579 -4.93 5.22 -6.83
N ALA A 580 -4.39 6.37 -7.20
CA ALA A 580 -5.10 7.59 -7.54
C ALA A 580 -6.07 8.00 -6.41
N TYR A 581 -5.52 8.30 -5.23
CA TYR A 581 -6.33 8.73 -4.07
C TYR A 581 -7.34 9.81 -4.44
N ASP A 582 -6.92 10.80 -5.21
CA ASP A 582 -7.75 11.83 -5.83
C ASP A 582 -7.78 11.66 -7.35
N ASP A 583 -6.74 12.08 -8.08
CA ASP A 583 -6.68 11.98 -9.56
C ASP A 583 -5.27 11.61 -10.07
N PHE A 584 -5.18 11.33 -11.37
CA PHE A 584 -3.90 11.32 -12.09
C PHE A 584 -3.52 12.76 -12.44
N THR A 585 -2.65 13.36 -11.63
CA THR A 585 -2.29 14.78 -11.78
C THR A 585 -1.32 14.98 -12.96
N PRO A 586 -1.67 15.77 -13.99
CA PRO A 586 -0.77 16.07 -15.08
C PRO A 586 0.36 17.00 -14.65
N VAL A 587 1.59 16.66 -15.04
CA VAL A 587 2.80 17.43 -14.78
C VAL A 587 3.61 17.53 -16.07
N ALA A 588 3.84 18.77 -16.52
CA ALA A 588 4.68 19.03 -17.67
C ALA A 588 6.14 18.63 -17.38
N ASP A 589 6.79 17.99 -18.35
CA ASP A 589 8.22 17.67 -18.24
C ASP A 589 9.05 18.96 -18.40
N PRO A 590 9.88 19.34 -17.41
CA PRO A 590 10.65 20.57 -17.44
C PRO A 590 11.68 20.60 -18.58
N ARG A 591 12.01 19.45 -19.18
CA ARG A 591 12.94 19.34 -20.31
C ARG A 591 12.25 19.42 -21.68
N GLY A 592 10.96 19.79 -21.71
CA GLY A 592 10.16 19.87 -22.94
C GLY A 592 9.65 18.53 -23.46
N GLY A 593 9.70 17.48 -22.63
CA GLY A 593 9.11 16.17 -22.92
C GLY A 593 7.59 16.14 -22.76
N ALA A 594 6.98 14.99 -23.07
CA ALA A 594 5.55 14.79 -22.93
C ALA A 594 5.08 14.90 -21.47
N THR A 595 3.84 15.39 -21.27
CA THR A 595 3.20 15.47 -19.96
C THR A 595 3.17 14.09 -19.29
N ARG A 596 3.60 14.04 -18.04
CA ARG A 596 3.55 12.83 -17.20
C ARG A 596 2.36 12.92 -16.24
N LEU A 597 1.84 11.78 -15.80
CA LEU A 597 0.78 11.75 -14.79
C LEU A 597 1.31 11.21 -13.47
N LEU A 598 1.09 11.96 -12.39
CA LEU A 598 1.38 11.53 -11.02
C LEU A 598 0.15 10.89 -10.39
N CYS A 599 0.35 9.79 -9.68
CA CYS A 599 -0.74 9.03 -9.08
C CYS A 599 -0.34 8.59 -7.67
N GLY A 600 -0.96 9.20 -6.65
CA GLY A 600 -0.71 8.86 -5.25
C GLY A 600 -1.01 7.39 -4.96
N LEU A 601 -0.18 6.76 -4.11
CA LEU A 601 -0.23 5.33 -3.85
C LEU A 601 -0.18 5.03 -2.34
N GLY A 602 -1.00 4.08 -1.91
CA GLY A 602 -0.94 3.45 -0.59
C GLY A 602 -1.11 1.94 -0.72
N ALA A 603 -0.51 1.16 0.17
CA ALA A 603 -0.57 -0.29 0.13
C ALA A 603 -0.44 -0.92 1.51
N THR A 604 -0.97 -2.12 1.67
CA THR A 604 -0.89 -2.91 2.90
C THR A 604 -0.56 -4.36 2.59
N TYR A 605 0.09 -5.02 3.55
CA TYR A 605 0.36 -6.46 3.53
C TYR A 605 -0.68 -7.25 4.32
N SER A 606 -1.68 -6.58 4.91
CA SER A 606 -2.71 -7.26 5.68
C SER A 606 -3.60 -8.12 4.79
N THR A 607 -3.74 -9.39 5.18
CA THR A 607 -4.74 -10.31 4.63
C THR A 607 -6.12 -10.13 5.28
N GLN A 608 -6.27 -9.27 6.29
CA GLN A 608 -7.57 -8.90 6.89
C GLN A 608 -8.27 -7.87 6.01
N LEU A 609 -9.00 -8.37 5.02
CA LEU A 609 -9.63 -7.60 3.96
C LEU A 609 -10.68 -6.60 4.49
N ASP A 610 -11.37 -6.89 5.58
CA ASP A 610 -12.48 -6.04 6.05
C ASP A 610 -12.06 -4.86 6.94
N THR A 611 -10.89 -4.93 7.58
CA THR A 611 -10.45 -3.95 8.58
C THR A 611 -9.11 -3.29 8.26
N HIS A 612 -8.27 -3.93 7.43
CA HIS A 612 -6.88 -3.56 7.13
C HIS A 612 -6.19 -2.86 8.33
N PRO A 613 -5.77 -3.62 9.37
CA PRO A 613 -5.22 -3.07 10.60
C PRO A 613 -4.09 -2.08 10.30
N ALA A 614 -4.07 -1.01 11.08
CA ALA A 614 -3.34 0.21 10.77
C ALA A 614 -1.82 0.05 10.72
N ASP A 615 -1.30 -0.96 11.40
CA ASP A 615 0.12 -1.32 11.48
C ASP A 615 0.62 -2.10 10.26
N ALA A 616 -0.28 -2.67 9.46
CA ALA A 616 0.08 -3.43 8.26
C ALA A 616 0.28 -2.54 7.01
N TRP A 617 -0.01 -1.25 7.10
CA TRP A 617 0.15 -0.30 5.99
C TRP A 617 1.59 0.15 5.82
N VAL A 618 2.01 0.30 4.57
CA VAL A 618 3.29 0.92 4.24
C VAL A 618 3.32 2.34 4.79
N ARG A 619 4.35 2.66 5.57
CA ARG A 619 4.49 3.94 6.29
C ARG A 619 5.08 5.05 5.44
N ASP A 620 5.75 4.72 4.35
CA ASP A 620 6.29 5.69 3.40
C ASP A 620 5.18 6.26 2.49
N ALA A 621 5.33 7.50 2.03
CA ALA A 621 4.43 8.08 1.03
C ALA A 621 4.96 7.83 -0.40
N TRP A 622 4.29 6.92 -1.11
CA TRP A 622 4.62 6.51 -2.47
C TRP A 622 3.67 7.11 -3.50
N TYR A 623 4.13 7.15 -4.75
CA TYR A 623 3.33 7.52 -5.91
C TYR A 623 3.88 6.89 -7.20
N LEU A 624 3.00 6.70 -8.17
CA LEU A 624 3.33 6.25 -9.51
C LEU A 624 3.53 7.45 -10.44
N VAL A 625 4.44 7.31 -11.39
CA VAL A 625 4.67 8.26 -12.49
C VAL A 625 4.39 7.54 -13.79
N ARG A 626 3.30 7.91 -14.47
CA ARG A 626 2.96 7.40 -15.80
C ARG A 626 3.63 8.26 -16.88
N HIS A 627 4.38 7.62 -17.77
CA HIS A 627 5.01 8.24 -18.93
C HIS A 627 4.07 8.17 -20.14
N ALA A 628 4.05 9.23 -20.97
CA ALA A 628 3.09 9.35 -22.07
C ALA A 628 3.30 8.32 -23.18
N ASP A 629 4.56 7.94 -23.45
CA ASP A 629 4.92 7.38 -24.76
C ASP A 629 4.62 5.88 -24.91
N GLU A 630 4.45 5.14 -23.81
CA GLU A 630 4.24 3.66 -23.85
C GLU A 630 3.42 3.09 -22.69
N ALA A 631 2.63 3.91 -21.97
CA ALA A 631 1.99 3.47 -20.72
C ALA A 631 2.99 2.86 -19.71
N ARG A 632 4.24 3.33 -19.74
CA ARG A 632 5.29 2.93 -18.82
C ARG A 632 5.07 3.62 -17.48
N TYR A 633 5.27 2.88 -16.38
CA TYR A 633 5.19 3.41 -15.02
C TYR A 633 6.55 3.33 -14.33
N THR A 634 6.88 4.37 -13.58
CA THR A 634 8.01 4.36 -12.64
C THR A 634 7.50 4.71 -11.24
N LEU A 635 8.24 4.31 -10.22
CA LEU A 635 7.86 4.52 -8.83
C LEU A 635 8.62 5.70 -8.22
N GLY A 636 7.92 6.55 -7.47
CA GLY A 636 8.49 7.67 -6.72
C GLY A 636 8.10 7.63 -5.24
N ARG A 637 8.96 8.16 -4.39
CA ARG A 637 8.77 8.25 -2.93
C ARG A 637 9.01 9.68 -2.46
N ILE A 638 8.20 10.15 -1.51
CA ILE A 638 8.46 11.40 -0.81
C ILE A 638 9.51 11.14 0.27
N ASP A 639 10.66 11.81 0.18
CA ASP A 639 11.68 11.80 1.22
C ASP A 639 11.37 12.88 2.27
N ASP A 640 11.43 12.53 3.55
CA ASP A 640 11.36 13.51 4.63
C ASP A 640 12.79 13.88 5.08
N PRO A 641 13.29 15.10 4.77
CA PRO A 641 14.64 15.50 5.16
C PRO A 641 14.79 15.61 6.68
N ASP A 642 13.68 15.74 7.42
CA ASP A 642 13.70 15.92 8.87
C ASP A 642 13.66 14.58 9.63
N ALA A 643 13.51 13.45 8.94
CA ALA A 643 13.39 12.13 9.56
C ALA A 643 14.75 11.43 9.62
N SER A 644 15.18 11.01 10.81
CA SER A 644 16.40 10.21 11.02
C SER A 644 16.19 8.70 10.71
N GLY A 645 15.13 8.33 9.98
CA GLY A 645 14.68 6.97 9.71
C GLY A 645 13.45 6.93 8.80
N ALA A 646 12.72 5.80 8.76
CA ALA A 646 11.51 5.66 7.94
C ALA A 646 10.44 6.69 8.38
N ALA A 647 10.08 7.59 7.47
CA ALA A 647 9.13 8.66 7.73
C ALA A 647 7.70 8.09 7.74
N ASP A 648 6.90 8.45 8.75
CA ASP A 648 5.51 7.99 8.91
C ASP A 648 4.54 8.86 8.09
N LEU A 649 4.75 8.93 6.77
CA LEU A 649 4.00 9.79 5.85
C LEU A 649 2.76 9.11 5.25
N VAL A 650 2.79 7.78 5.16
CA VAL A 650 1.76 6.81 4.75
C VAL A 650 1.31 6.90 3.29
N ALA A 651 0.92 8.07 2.80
CA ALA A 651 0.39 8.22 1.44
C ALA A 651 0.53 9.65 0.93
N ALA A 652 1.00 9.82 -0.30
CA ALA A 652 0.83 11.06 -1.03
C ALA A 652 -0.57 11.07 -1.65
N ARG A 653 -1.40 12.05 -1.30
CA ARG A 653 -2.81 12.10 -1.74
C ARG A 653 -3.03 13.03 -2.91
N THR A 654 -2.42 14.21 -2.83
CA THR A 654 -2.68 15.33 -3.75
C THR A 654 -1.38 16.00 -4.18
N PHE A 655 -1.35 16.43 -5.44
CA PHE A 655 -0.23 17.11 -6.07
C PHE A 655 -0.76 18.40 -6.72
N ALA A 656 0.01 19.47 -6.64
CA ALA A 656 -0.33 20.74 -7.27
C ALA A 656 0.91 21.41 -7.86
N ALA A 657 0.78 21.94 -9.07
CA ALA A 657 1.78 22.85 -9.61
C ALA A 657 1.87 24.11 -8.73
N SER A 658 3.07 24.61 -8.51
CA SER A 658 3.24 25.84 -7.75
C SER A 658 2.65 27.03 -8.50
N PRO A 659 1.80 27.84 -7.84
CA PRO A 659 1.36 29.12 -8.40
C PRO A 659 2.42 30.23 -8.28
N PHE A 660 3.55 29.96 -7.61
CA PHE A 660 4.57 30.97 -7.28
C PHE A 660 5.83 30.83 -8.12
N ALA A 661 6.22 29.59 -8.43
CA ALA A 661 7.48 29.29 -9.10
C ALA A 661 7.29 28.17 -10.14
N PRO A 662 7.52 28.45 -11.44
CA PRO A 662 7.53 27.41 -12.47
C PRO A 662 8.50 26.28 -12.10
N GLY A 663 8.15 25.04 -12.46
CA GLY A 663 9.01 23.88 -12.20
C GLY A 663 9.00 23.37 -10.76
N THR A 664 8.15 23.91 -9.87
CA THR A 664 7.97 23.43 -8.49
C THR A 664 6.60 22.80 -8.31
N LEU A 665 6.54 21.70 -7.55
CA LEU A 665 5.31 21.04 -7.12
C LEU A 665 5.15 21.12 -5.60
N TYR A 666 3.89 21.13 -5.17
CA TYR A 666 3.48 20.90 -3.79
C TYR A 666 2.78 19.54 -3.70
N ILE A 667 3.10 18.80 -2.65
CA ILE A 667 2.56 17.47 -2.38
C ILE A 667 1.97 17.48 -0.98
N GLY A 668 0.72 17.03 -0.85
CA GLY A 668 0.01 16.89 0.42
C GLY A 668 -0.41 15.44 0.64
N GLY A 669 -0.47 15.01 1.90
CA GLY A 669 -0.80 13.62 2.16
C GLY A 669 -1.17 13.26 3.58
N TYR A 670 -0.96 11.95 3.85
CA TYR A 670 -1.42 11.11 4.94
C TYR A 670 -2.81 10.49 4.71
N ASP A 671 -2.95 9.17 4.86
CA ASP A 671 -4.25 8.50 5.06
C ASP A 671 -4.17 7.72 6.39
N PRO A 672 -5.10 7.94 7.34
CA PRO A 672 -5.10 7.20 8.59
C PRO A 672 -5.21 5.69 8.43
N ASN A 673 -5.82 5.15 7.36
CA ASN A 673 -5.86 3.71 7.09
C ASN A 673 -6.27 2.87 8.33
N ALA A 674 -7.43 3.19 8.92
CA ALA A 674 -7.95 2.63 10.19
C ALA A 674 -7.24 3.09 11.49
N ARG A 675 -6.10 3.77 11.40
CA ARG A 675 -5.38 4.31 12.57
C ARG A 675 -6.15 5.46 13.17
N ARG A 676 -6.41 5.38 14.48
CA ARG A 676 -6.79 6.56 15.26
C ARG A 676 -5.57 7.47 15.35
N CYS A 677 -5.65 8.64 14.74
CA CYS A 677 -4.58 9.62 14.75
C CYS A 677 -5.14 11.04 14.70
N ARG A 678 -4.28 12.02 15.00
CA ARG A 678 -4.57 13.45 14.91
C ARG A 678 -3.30 14.20 14.55
N GLN A 679 -3.44 15.34 13.87
CA GLN A 679 -2.33 16.23 13.52
C GLN A 679 -1.21 15.55 12.74
N THR A 680 -1.60 14.71 11.78
CA THR A 680 -0.69 13.94 10.93
C THR A 680 -0.59 14.48 9.51
N ALA A 681 -1.45 15.44 9.14
CA ALA A 681 -1.40 16.06 7.82
C ALA A 681 -0.05 16.78 7.60
N TRP A 682 0.49 16.64 6.40
CA TRP A 682 1.79 17.20 6.00
C TRP A 682 1.75 17.71 4.57
N MET A 683 2.65 18.66 4.26
CA MET A 683 2.91 19.08 2.88
C MET A 683 4.41 19.29 2.64
N PHE A 684 4.84 18.97 1.43
CA PHE A 684 6.19 19.20 0.91
C PHE A 684 6.16 20.04 -0.37
N SER A 685 7.22 20.79 -0.60
CA SER A 685 7.55 21.38 -1.90
C SER A 685 8.79 20.71 -2.48
N ALA A 686 8.82 20.45 -3.78
CA ALA A 686 9.99 19.91 -4.49
C ALA A 686 10.01 20.37 -5.95
N SER A 687 11.18 20.34 -6.60
CA SER A 687 11.24 20.54 -8.05
C SER A 687 10.54 19.39 -8.79
N ILE A 688 9.98 19.67 -9.97
CA ILE A 688 9.39 18.63 -10.83
C ILE A 688 10.42 17.54 -11.11
N GLU A 689 11.68 17.91 -11.36
CA GLU A 689 12.77 16.95 -11.59
C GLU A 689 12.98 15.98 -10.42
N THR A 690 12.89 16.48 -9.19
CA THR A 690 13.00 15.66 -7.98
C THR A 690 11.83 14.70 -7.85
N VAL A 691 10.61 15.16 -8.14
CA VAL A 691 9.40 14.33 -8.08
C VAL A 691 9.37 13.29 -9.20
N LEU A 692 9.91 13.61 -10.37
CA LEU A 692 9.97 12.70 -11.51
C LEU A 692 11.16 11.74 -11.49
N ALA A 693 12.08 11.88 -10.52
CA ALA A 693 13.17 10.96 -10.33
C ALA A 693 12.66 9.60 -9.83
N GLU A 694 13.15 8.53 -10.45
CA GLU A 694 12.79 7.16 -10.09
C GLU A 694 13.42 6.77 -8.74
N ARG A 695 12.62 6.14 -7.88
CA ARG A 695 13.02 5.69 -6.54
C ARG A 695 12.70 4.21 -6.38
N THR A 696 13.66 3.46 -5.86
CA THR A 696 13.43 2.11 -5.32
C THR A 696 13.21 2.21 -3.82
N ARG A 697 12.47 1.25 -3.25
CA ARG A 697 12.21 1.19 -1.80
C ARG A 697 13.45 0.88 -1.00
#